data_AF-A0A8S1QXW5-F1
#
_entry.id   AF-A0A8S1QXW5-F1
#
_cell.length_a   1.000
_cell.length_b   1.000
_cell.length_c   1.000
_cell.angle_alpha   90.00
_cell.angle_beta   90.00
_cell.angle_gamma   90.00
#
_symmetry.space_group_name_H-M   'P 1'
#
loop_
_entity.id
_entity.type
_entity.pdbx_description
1 polymer ?
#
loop_
_entity_poly.entity_id
_entity_poly.type
_entity_poly.pdbx_seq_one_letter_code
_entity_poly.pdbx_strand_id
1 'polypeptide(L)'
;MQQGNYISDPIEYLQKMREHKKILLVKQEIFGFQLYDISLHKKGPIEDKLYLKNPFFLMNVRRGNSILVQDDYITICRRGMRKFYDLERKYIDYELEQQNIKLSRYHEKACINILHPIKQAIQEGKKIHLYKLFKENGEHCQISFTNGYWLVASKNCTILFQQEEDLNLYNDLRHTWAKLIAKQWLEIIKEQNFDNLKSFLNQHTLIGEYCGNPHYQHITKYTHIQLIFYAIVNNNSPDICLPVEQTKQICEQYKLQFVKNSSIKNFDNYETVLKQLAIWSKIIGEGPMELEGEGSVAYLVAEDPIGNQQTISLCKLKSMEYLIYRKLREMLKILIQKINLNEHYQLSVQLGKFLNELQIIIKQYSPPQPIRYYLHISKLAFEEVYNNKIPFEKIRYNFVDFLEDIQNMQEDKMSEIDELGEVKQKNFQRHVRVILLTLPMLFEDKVLQNLKDKLNIQCVECQYMCRNQKVFAQRAISILHMIPKLPYNINNEQQLNDYLVNSTLQNQDPANIIFVFLGMNQDGFKVSLQNLQSKNFQDQNPIISSFGVQFTTAKPKVQQLSLERWLEKGQVYLKECQKNYPNRTFVLDEFDLQKLELIIKQFEYAEQSQIEDQNEIDFEESDEDVCAQKNIVIIYPLMIPGSGKSTLVKYLKNNYKDYPFYDICADEITLQLIKDKLGQNTESLAIQFQKVFLYIKEAFQQEFHKKINEIINSNNEKAVLFIDRNCVPHTLLYMIDHIKAIQTDIALKKGVSIKIYNVGFTFPTQESNIQNTPFCFDYALTILNRLLVRNDHILLGNDVLYKTQVCMKNLALYTGFKAKDSYFQKFHLQKIIPMTYPQDRFNLDKNDLIIAQDLIAKCVLASQQTRDLGQGEEFTKLIEFMYNIKEKYKVLEINLEEECKQNCQRLAIAIQKLLLP
;
A
#
# COMPACT_ATOMS: atom_id res chain seq x y z
N MET A 1 -9.13 -33.62 0.02
CA MET A 1 -10.09 -32.51 -0.16
C MET A 1 -11.39 -33.13 -0.68
N GLN A 2 -12.57 -32.80 -0.12
CA GLN A 2 -13.82 -33.36 -0.66
C GLN A 2 -14.01 -32.85 -2.08
N GLN A 3 -13.88 -33.71 -3.08
CA GLN A 3 -14.28 -33.39 -4.45
C GLN A 3 -15.78 -33.09 -4.40
N GLY A 4 -16.20 -31.95 -4.94
CA GLY A 4 -17.63 -31.67 -5.05
C GLY A 4 -18.27 -32.73 -5.93
N ASN A 5 -19.41 -33.29 -5.52
CA ASN A 5 -20.16 -34.23 -6.36
C ASN A 5 -20.57 -33.54 -7.65
N TYR A 6 -20.13 -34.08 -8.78
CA TYR A 6 -20.51 -33.62 -10.11
C TYR A 6 -21.94 -34.08 -10.43
N ILE A 7 -22.75 -33.19 -10.97
CA ILE A 7 -24.12 -33.52 -11.38
C ILE A 7 -24.17 -33.60 -12.91
N SER A 8 -24.33 -34.82 -13.43
CA SER A 8 -24.43 -35.08 -14.86
C SER A 8 -25.85 -34.97 -15.41
N ASP A 9 -26.87 -35.26 -14.58
CA ASP A 9 -28.27 -35.22 -14.99
C ASP A 9 -28.75 -33.76 -15.13
N PRO A 10 -29.22 -33.32 -16.31
CA PRO A 10 -29.64 -31.95 -16.53
C PRO A 10 -30.83 -31.51 -15.65
N ILE A 11 -31.74 -32.42 -15.31
CA ILE A 11 -32.92 -32.13 -14.50
C ILE A 11 -32.50 -31.85 -13.06
N GLU A 12 -31.75 -32.77 -12.44
CA GLU A 12 -31.16 -32.61 -11.11
C GLU A 12 -30.29 -31.34 -11.07
N TYR A 13 -29.48 -31.12 -12.11
CA TYR A 13 -28.62 -29.96 -12.22
C TYR A 13 -29.42 -28.65 -12.16
N LEU A 14 -30.44 -28.49 -13.01
CA LEU A 14 -31.29 -27.30 -12.99
C LEU A 14 -32.02 -27.12 -11.65
N GLN A 15 -32.54 -28.19 -11.05
CA GLN A 15 -33.18 -28.14 -9.75
C GLN A 15 -32.20 -27.63 -8.67
N LYS A 16 -30.98 -28.19 -8.62
CA LYS A 16 -29.94 -27.76 -7.66
C LYS A 16 -29.52 -26.31 -7.87
N MET A 17 -29.47 -25.84 -9.12
CA MET A 17 -29.18 -24.42 -9.40
C MET A 17 -30.31 -23.51 -8.87
N ARG A 18 -31.58 -23.92 -8.99
CA ARG A 18 -32.75 -23.18 -8.48
C ARG A 18 -32.79 -23.11 -6.96
N GLU A 19 -32.45 -24.20 -6.27
CA GLU A 19 -32.44 -24.28 -4.81
C GLU A 19 -31.36 -23.39 -4.17
N HIS A 20 -30.26 -23.13 -4.89
CA HIS A 20 -29.08 -22.52 -4.31
C HIS A 20 -29.10 -20.97 -4.37
N LYS A 21 -29.44 -20.29 -3.25
CA LYS A 21 -29.55 -18.80 -3.09
C LYS A 21 -28.37 -17.91 -3.55
N LYS A 22 -27.21 -18.48 -3.86
CA LYS A 22 -26.01 -17.75 -4.35
C LYS A 22 -25.83 -17.84 -5.87
N ILE A 23 -26.69 -18.60 -6.55
CA ILE A 23 -26.68 -18.82 -7.99
C ILE A 23 -27.74 -17.93 -8.62
N LEU A 24 -27.32 -17.16 -9.61
CA LEU A 24 -28.16 -16.36 -10.48
C LEU A 24 -28.55 -17.21 -11.68
N LEU A 25 -29.86 -17.40 -11.85
CA LEU A 25 -30.48 -17.97 -13.04
C LEU A 25 -31.14 -16.85 -13.83
N VAL A 26 -30.69 -16.62 -15.06
CA VAL A 26 -31.38 -15.71 -15.98
C VAL A 26 -32.11 -16.55 -17.02
N LYS A 27 -33.45 -16.49 -16.99
CA LYS A 27 -34.32 -17.10 -18.01
C LYS A 27 -34.49 -16.16 -19.20
N GLN A 28 -34.47 -16.72 -20.41
CA GLN A 28 -34.89 -16.08 -21.65
C GLN A 28 -35.76 -17.05 -22.45
N GLU A 29 -36.83 -16.57 -23.07
CA GLU A 29 -37.66 -17.35 -23.99
C GLU A 29 -37.32 -16.96 -25.42
N ILE A 30 -37.01 -17.94 -26.27
CA ILE A 30 -36.62 -17.71 -27.66
C ILE A 30 -36.87 -18.95 -28.50
N PHE A 31 -37.45 -18.81 -29.69
CA PHE A 31 -37.80 -19.91 -30.61
C PHE A 31 -38.58 -21.07 -29.95
N GLY A 32 -39.42 -20.79 -28.96
CA GLY A 32 -40.14 -21.82 -28.20
C GLY A 32 -39.33 -22.53 -27.12
N PHE A 33 -38.05 -22.19 -26.94
CA PHE A 33 -37.20 -22.71 -25.88
C PHE A 33 -37.18 -21.77 -24.65
N GLN A 34 -36.96 -22.35 -23.48
CA GLN A 34 -36.53 -21.61 -22.29
C GLN A 34 -35.03 -21.82 -22.08
N LEU A 35 -34.25 -20.76 -22.32
CA LEU A 35 -32.81 -20.74 -22.12
C LEU A 35 -32.48 -20.16 -20.74
N TYR A 36 -31.70 -20.88 -19.95
CA TYR A 36 -31.25 -20.46 -18.62
C TYR A 36 -29.74 -20.24 -18.61
N ASP A 37 -29.30 -18.99 -18.42
CA ASP A 37 -27.90 -18.68 -18.13
C ASP A 37 -27.64 -18.76 -16.62
N ILE A 38 -26.59 -19.49 -16.23
CA ILE A 38 -26.25 -19.80 -14.84
C ILE A 38 -24.94 -19.12 -14.45
N SER A 39 -24.95 -18.37 -13.34
CA SER A 39 -23.75 -17.74 -12.79
C SER A 39 -23.85 -17.54 -11.27
N LEU A 40 -22.81 -17.04 -10.61
CA LEU A 40 -22.92 -16.60 -9.21
C LEU A 40 -23.45 -15.16 -9.13
N HIS A 41 -24.25 -14.85 -8.09
CA HIS A 41 -24.75 -13.49 -7.85
C HIS A 41 -23.63 -12.47 -7.53
N LYS A 42 -22.49 -12.93 -7.05
CA LYS A 42 -21.35 -12.07 -6.68
C LYS A 42 -20.34 -12.04 -7.82
N LYS A 43 -19.72 -10.89 -8.02
CA LYS A 43 -18.68 -10.64 -9.03
C LYS A 43 -17.34 -10.30 -8.36
N GLY A 44 -16.25 -10.41 -9.11
CA GLY A 44 -14.92 -9.94 -8.69
C GLY A 44 -14.32 -10.74 -7.52
N PRO A 45 -13.59 -10.12 -6.59
CA PRO A 45 -12.87 -10.85 -5.53
C PRO A 45 -13.78 -11.70 -4.61
N ILE A 46 -15.07 -11.36 -4.51
CA ILE A 46 -16.04 -12.12 -3.72
C ILE A 46 -16.44 -13.41 -4.46
N GLU A 47 -16.62 -13.34 -5.79
CA GLU A 47 -16.87 -14.50 -6.67
C GLU A 47 -15.74 -15.54 -6.47
N ASP A 48 -14.49 -15.10 -6.52
CA ASP A 48 -13.29 -15.94 -6.38
C ASP A 48 -13.26 -16.64 -5.03
N LYS A 49 -13.57 -15.91 -3.95
CA LYS A 49 -13.67 -16.48 -2.60
C LYS A 49 -14.80 -17.50 -2.49
N LEU A 50 -15.92 -17.34 -3.20
CA LEU A 50 -17.02 -18.31 -3.17
C LEU A 50 -16.61 -19.62 -3.84
N TYR A 51 -15.97 -19.54 -5.01
CA TYR A 51 -15.45 -20.72 -5.70
C TYR A 51 -14.43 -21.50 -4.85
N LEU A 52 -13.45 -20.82 -4.23
CA LEU A 52 -12.47 -21.48 -3.36
C LEU A 52 -13.07 -22.05 -2.06
N LYS A 53 -14.16 -21.45 -1.57
CA LYS A 53 -14.79 -21.89 -0.32
C LYS A 53 -15.73 -23.06 -0.50
N ASN A 54 -16.33 -23.23 -1.67
CA ASN A 54 -17.36 -24.22 -1.91
C ASN A 54 -17.01 -25.15 -3.09
N PRO A 55 -16.58 -26.40 -2.82
CA PRO A 55 -16.29 -27.40 -3.86
C PRO A 55 -17.46 -27.63 -4.83
N PHE A 56 -18.70 -27.49 -4.38
CA PHE A 56 -19.88 -27.58 -5.23
C PHE A 56 -19.87 -26.52 -6.34
N PHE A 57 -19.54 -25.26 -6.02
CA PHE A 57 -19.48 -24.21 -7.04
C PHE A 57 -18.33 -24.45 -8.01
N LEU A 58 -17.15 -24.83 -7.49
CA LEU A 58 -16.00 -25.10 -8.34
C LEU A 58 -16.28 -26.23 -9.34
N MET A 59 -17.00 -27.27 -8.93
CA MET A 59 -17.35 -28.40 -9.78
C MET A 59 -18.48 -28.09 -10.77
N ASN A 60 -19.59 -27.54 -10.27
CA ASN A 60 -20.86 -27.50 -10.98
C ASN A 60 -21.23 -26.13 -11.58
N VAL A 61 -20.67 -25.02 -11.07
CA VAL A 61 -21.00 -23.66 -11.56
C VAL A 61 -19.84 -23.12 -12.38
N ARG A 62 -19.77 -23.45 -13.68
CA ARG A 62 -18.66 -22.99 -14.53
C ARG A 62 -18.82 -21.52 -14.91
N ARG A 63 -17.74 -20.90 -15.42
CA ARG A 63 -17.80 -19.52 -15.93
C ARG A 63 -18.40 -19.54 -17.32
N GLY A 64 -19.73 -19.42 -17.38
CA GLY A 64 -20.55 -19.60 -18.58
C GLY A 64 -21.16 -21.00 -18.55
N ASN A 65 -22.45 -21.09 -18.27
CA ASN A 65 -23.22 -22.32 -18.25
C ASN A 65 -24.60 -21.98 -18.77
N SER A 66 -25.14 -22.82 -19.65
CA SER A 66 -26.51 -22.65 -20.13
C SER A 66 -27.24 -23.98 -20.20
N ILE A 67 -28.52 -23.93 -19.86
CA ILE A 67 -29.46 -25.03 -19.99
C ILE A 67 -30.55 -24.61 -20.94
N LEU A 68 -30.90 -25.50 -21.86
CA LEU A 68 -32.04 -25.35 -22.74
C LEU A 68 -33.15 -26.28 -22.25
N VAL A 69 -34.36 -25.73 -22.11
CA VAL A 69 -35.57 -26.47 -21.77
C VAL A 69 -36.58 -26.31 -22.90
N GLN A 70 -37.08 -27.42 -23.43
CA GLN A 70 -38.17 -27.49 -24.38
C GLN A 70 -39.11 -28.60 -23.92
N ASP A 71 -40.34 -28.25 -23.56
CA ASP A 71 -41.30 -29.22 -22.99
C ASP A 71 -40.66 -30.00 -21.81
N ASP A 72 -40.61 -31.33 -21.89
CA ASP A 72 -39.98 -32.21 -20.89
C ASP A 72 -38.49 -32.48 -21.17
N TYR A 73 -37.93 -31.93 -22.26
CA TYR A 73 -36.53 -32.12 -22.63
C TYR A 73 -35.64 -31.01 -22.04
N ILE A 74 -34.68 -31.43 -21.19
CA ILE A 74 -33.70 -30.54 -20.55
C ILE A 74 -32.30 -30.97 -20.96
N THR A 75 -31.50 -30.03 -21.50
CA THR A 75 -30.12 -30.32 -21.89
C THR A 75 -29.16 -29.20 -21.45
N ILE A 76 -27.95 -29.59 -21.06
CA ILE A 76 -26.85 -28.65 -20.83
C ILE A 76 -26.24 -28.33 -22.20
N CYS A 77 -26.74 -27.26 -22.82
CA CYS A 77 -26.34 -26.88 -24.18
C CYS A 77 -25.00 -26.14 -24.25
N ARG A 78 -24.52 -25.60 -23.12
CA ARG A 78 -23.24 -24.91 -23.02
C ARG A 78 -22.59 -25.11 -21.67
N ARG A 79 -21.30 -25.43 -21.66
CA ARG A 79 -20.47 -25.47 -20.47
C ARG A 79 -19.12 -24.82 -20.70
N GLY A 80 -18.85 -23.77 -19.92
CA GLY A 80 -17.59 -23.05 -19.93
C GLY A 80 -16.54 -23.69 -19.03
N MET A 81 -15.38 -23.05 -18.96
CA MET A 81 -14.29 -23.53 -18.11
C MET A 81 -14.59 -23.40 -16.62
N ARG A 82 -13.95 -24.27 -15.83
CA ARG A 82 -13.83 -24.14 -14.38
C ARG A 82 -13.20 -22.79 -14.00
N LYS A 83 -13.52 -22.26 -12.81
CA LYS A 83 -12.80 -21.08 -12.29
C LYS A 83 -11.36 -21.48 -11.95
N PHE A 84 -10.39 -20.81 -12.58
CA PHE A 84 -8.96 -20.92 -12.26
C PHE A 84 -8.35 -19.58 -11.86
N TYR A 85 -7.20 -19.63 -11.20
CA TYR A 85 -6.62 -18.54 -10.43
C TYR A 85 -5.22 -18.18 -10.94
N ASP A 86 -4.74 -17.05 -10.46
CA ASP A 86 -3.39 -16.57 -10.77
C ASP A 86 -2.39 -17.40 -9.93
N LEU A 87 -1.30 -17.88 -10.55
CA LEU A 87 -0.21 -18.57 -9.85
C LEU A 87 0.77 -17.51 -9.36
N GLU A 88 0.79 -17.27 -8.05
CA GLU A 88 1.74 -16.33 -7.44
C GLU A 88 3.04 -17.05 -7.07
N ARG A 89 4.16 -16.33 -7.17
CA ARG A 89 5.50 -16.86 -6.83
C ARG A 89 5.54 -17.53 -5.45
N LYS A 90 4.93 -16.89 -4.46
CA LYS A 90 4.85 -17.39 -3.08
C LYS A 90 4.12 -18.74 -2.93
N TYR A 91 3.33 -19.17 -3.91
CA TYR A 91 2.70 -20.51 -3.87
C TYR A 91 3.72 -21.59 -4.18
N ILE A 92 4.59 -21.33 -5.17
CA ILE A 92 5.67 -22.23 -5.55
C ILE A 92 6.69 -22.30 -4.42
N ASP A 93 7.10 -21.15 -3.88
CA ASP A 93 8.05 -21.11 -2.77
C ASP A 93 7.47 -21.80 -1.51
N TYR A 94 6.17 -21.64 -1.24
CA TYR A 94 5.49 -22.34 -0.15
C TYR A 94 5.59 -23.87 -0.28
N GLU A 95 5.38 -24.41 -1.50
CA GLU A 95 5.45 -25.85 -1.75
C GLU A 95 6.88 -26.40 -1.75
N LEU A 96 7.87 -25.58 -2.16
CA LEU A 96 9.29 -25.96 -2.20
C LEU A 96 9.98 -25.85 -0.84
N GLU A 97 9.72 -24.79 -0.08
CA GLU A 97 10.43 -24.49 1.18
C GLU A 97 9.69 -25.00 2.44
N GLN A 98 8.44 -25.44 2.27
CA GLN A 98 7.53 -26.11 3.21
C GLN A 98 7.34 -25.55 4.63
N GLN A 99 8.07 -24.53 5.11
CA GLN A 99 7.96 -24.08 6.52
C GLN A 99 8.22 -22.58 6.78
N ASN A 100 8.79 -21.83 5.83
CA ASN A 100 9.19 -20.42 6.07
C ASN A 100 8.18 -19.37 5.59
N ILE A 101 7.22 -19.76 4.75
CA ILE A 101 6.28 -18.83 4.13
C ILE A 101 4.86 -19.10 4.64
N LYS A 102 4.26 -18.11 5.29
CA LYS A 102 2.87 -18.19 5.76
C LYS A 102 1.92 -17.63 4.70
N LEU A 103 1.14 -18.51 4.07
CA LEU A 103 0.06 -18.10 3.17
C LEU A 103 -1.20 -17.69 3.96
N SER A 104 -1.96 -16.74 3.41
CA SER A 104 -3.31 -16.49 3.91
C SER A 104 -4.24 -17.64 3.52
N ARG A 105 -5.34 -17.85 4.27
CA ARG A 105 -6.32 -18.91 3.98
C ARG A 105 -6.88 -18.88 2.56
N TYR A 106 -6.93 -17.70 1.94
CA TYR A 106 -7.33 -17.57 0.53
C TYR A 106 -6.25 -18.13 -0.40
N HIS A 107 -5.00 -17.70 -0.20
CA HIS A 107 -3.86 -18.12 -1.01
C HIS A 107 -3.53 -19.60 -0.84
N GLU A 108 -3.65 -20.13 0.37
CA GLU A 108 -3.51 -21.57 0.65
C GLU A 108 -4.51 -22.38 -0.19
N LYS A 109 -5.79 -22.01 -0.19
CA LYS A 109 -6.80 -22.70 -1.01
C LYS A 109 -6.55 -22.57 -2.51
N ALA A 110 -6.08 -21.41 -2.98
CA ALA A 110 -5.73 -21.22 -4.37
C ALA A 110 -4.52 -22.09 -4.76
N CYS A 111 -3.47 -22.10 -3.93
CA CYS A 111 -2.29 -22.94 -4.06
C CYS A 111 -2.68 -24.41 -4.18
N ILE A 112 -3.48 -24.92 -3.23
CA ILE A 112 -3.89 -26.32 -3.24
C ILE A 112 -4.71 -26.65 -4.50
N ASN A 113 -5.66 -25.81 -4.90
CA ASN A 113 -6.46 -26.06 -6.10
C ASN A 113 -5.63 -26.05 -7.40
N ILE A 114 -4.53 -25.29 -7.44
CA ILE A 114 -3.66 -25.23 -8.61
C ILE A 114 -2.67 -26.40 -8.62
N LEU A 115 -1.94 -26.62 -7.51
CA LEU A 115 -0.72 -27.44 -7.49
C LEU A 115 -0.92 -28.87 -6.96
N HIS A 116 -1.84 -29.12 -6.03
CA HIS A 116 -2.04 -30.49 -5.53
C HIS A 116 -2.51 -31.51 -6.58
N PRO A 117 -3.31 -31.16 -7.60
CA PRO A 117 -3.64 -32.11 -8.67
C PRO A 117 -2.40 -32.70 -9.34
N ILE A 118 -1.31 -31.92 -9.46
CA ILE A 118 -0.03 -32.37 -10.02
C ILE A 118 0.60 -33.42 -9.11
N LYS A 119 0.67 -33.12 -7.81
CA LYS A 119 1.23 -34.02 -6.79
C LYS A 119 0.48 -35.35 -6.76
N GLN A 120 -0.86 -35.29 -6.80
CA GLN A 120 -1.71 -36.48 -6.84
C GLN A 120 -1.46 -37.32 -8.10
N ALA A 121 -1.43 -36.69 -9.28
CA ALA A 121 -1.22 -37.42 -10.53
C ALA A 121 0.16 -38.11 -10.58
N ILE A 122 1.22 -37.45 -10.08
CA ILE A 122 2.55 -38.07 -9.99
C ILE A 122 2.56 -39.25 -9.01
N GLN A 123 1.86 -39.13 -7.87
CA GLN A 123 1.70 -40.25 -6.92
C GLN A 123 0.94 -41.44 -7.53
N GLU A 124 0.06 -41.19 -8.49
CA GLU A 124 -0.64 -42.20 -9.29
C GLU A 124 0.21 -42.78 -10.44
N GLY A 125 1.49 -42.41 -10.55
CA GLY A 125 2.40 -42.89 -11.60
C GLY A 125 2.17 -42.23 -12.97
N LYS A 126 1.43 -41.12 -13.03
CA LYS A 126 1.18 -40.37 -14.26
C LYS A 126 2.32 -39.40 -14.55
N LYS A 127 2.59 -39.17 -15.83
CA LYS A 127 3.49 -38.10 -16.28
C LYS A 127 2.73 -36.79 -16.37
N ILE A 128 3.40 -35.68 -16.13
CA ILE A 128 2.86 -34.33 -16.25
C ILE A 128 3.44 -33.66 -17.48
N HIS A 129 2.58 -32.97 -18.22
CA HIS A 129 2.93 -32.11 -19.34
C HIS A 129 2.47 -30.70 -19.03
N LEU A 130 3.35 -29.74 -19.26
CA LEU A 130 3.08 -28.33 -19.08
C LEU A 130 2.90 -27.71 -20.47
N TYR A 131 1.76 -27.06 -20.69
CA TYR A 131 1.54 -26.24 -21.88
C TYR A 131 1.38 -24.79 -21.47
N LYS A 132 2.17 -23.90 -22.07
CA LYS A 132 2.06 -22.45 -21.94
C LYS A 132 1.31 -21.91 -23.15
N LEU A 133 0.08 -21.45 -22.93
CA LEU A 133 -0.76 -20.81 -23.95
C LEU A 133 -0.76 -19.30 -23.72
N PHE A 134 -0.58 -18.52 -24.78
CA PHE A 134 -0.66 -17.06 -24.71
C PHE A 134 -2.03 -16.64 -24.17
N LYS A 135 -2.07 -15.67 -23.27
CA LYS A 135 -3.32 -15.21 -22.69
C LYS A 135 -3.84 -14.01 -23.48
N GLU A 136 -4.71 -14.28 -24.44
CA GLU A 136 -5.42 -13.23 -25.18
C GLU A 136 -6.19 -12.30 -24.22
N ASN A 137 -6.23 -11.02 -24.59
CA ASN A 137 -6.81 -9.91 -23.84
C ASN A 137 -8.04 -9.34 -24.58
N GLY A 138 -8.95 -10.23 -24.96
CA GLY A 138 -10.25 -9.90 -25.55
C GLY A 138 -11.42 -10.13 -24.60
N GLU A 139 -12.62 -10.21 -25.19
CA GLU A 139 -13.84 -10.61 -24.48
C GLU A 139 -14.11 -12.10 -24.63
N HIS A 140 -14.53 -12.71 -23.53
CA HIS A 140 -14.69 -14.16 -23.47
C HIS A 140 -15.76 -14.65 -24.45
N CYS A 141 -15.42 -15.61 -25.30
CA CYS A 141 -16.28 -16.20 -26.32
C CYS A 141 -16.52 -17.70 -26.04
N GLN A 142 -17.76 -18.14 -26.21
CA GLN A 142 -18.15 -19.55 -26.10
C GLN A 142 -19.11 -19.91 -27.23
N ILE A 143 -18.86 -21.02 -27.92
CA ILE A 143 -19.63 -21.47 -29.08
C ILE A 143 -19.99 -22.95 -28.96
N SER A 144 -21.28 -23.24 -29.11
CA SER A 144 -21.84 -24.59 -29.18
C SER A 144 -22.89 -24.66 -30.29
N PHE A 145 -23.42 -25.86 -30.52
CA PHE A 145 -24.55 -26.08 -31.41
C PHE A 145 -25.61 -26.89 -30.66
N THR A 146 -26.89 -26.61 -30.84
CA THR A 146 -27.95 -27.39 -30.19
C THR A 146 -29.27 -27.23 -30.94
N ASN A 147 -30.03 -28.32 -31.11
CA ASN A 147 -31.37 -28.30 -31.70
C ASN A 147 -31.50 -27.52 -33.04
N GLY A 148 -30.46 -27.55 -33.87
CA GLY A 148 -30.44 -26.83 -35.15
C GLY A 148 -30.07 -25.34 -35.04
N TYR A 149 -29.69 -24.85 -33.86
CA TYR A 149 -29.28 -23.47 -33.62
C TYR A 149 -27.80 -23.40 -33.21
N TRP A 150 -27.12 -22.38 -33.71
CA TRP A 150 -25.87 -21.92 -33.11
C TRP A 150 -26.16 -21.32 -31.75
N LEU A 151 -25.34 -21.69 -30.78
CA LEU A 151 -25.34 -21.12 -29.45
C LEU A 151 -24.04 -20.36 -29.28
N VAL A 152 -24.11 -19.04 -29.27
CA VAL A 152 -22.96 -18.16 -29.05
C VAL A 152 -23.16 -17.39 -27.77
N ALA A 153 -22.10 -17.25 -26.99
CA ALA A 153 -22.18 -16.55 -25.74
C ALA A 153 -20.92 -15.75 -25.42
N SER A 154 -21.15 -14.66 -24.71
CA SER A 154 -20.10 -14.05 -23.88
C SER A 154 -19.95 -14.81 -22.56
N LYS A 155 -19.20 -14.28 -21.57
CA LYS A 155 -19.04 -14.92 -20.24
C LYS A 155 -20.33 -15.48 -19.64
N ASN A 156 -21.39 -14.67 -19.53
CA ASN A 156 -22.63 -15.05 -18.82
C ASN A 156 -23.90 -14.66 -19.59
N CYS A 157 -23.81 -14.43 -20.89
CA CYS A 157 -24.96 -14.07 -21.72
C CYS A 157 -24.91 -14.83 -23.03
N THR A 158 -25.95 -15.61 -23.27
CA THR A 158 -26.07 -16.51 -24.42
C THR A 158 -27.13 -16.03 -25.40
N ILE A 159 -26.90 -16.29 -26.68
CA ILE A 159 -27.89 -16.12 -27.74
C ILE A 159 -27.94 -17.39 -28.60
N LEU A 160 -29.13 -17.68 -29.11
CA LEU A 160 -29.43 -18.70 -30.10
C LEU A 160 -29.76 -18.05 -31.44
N PHE A 161 -29.23 -18.58 -32.54
CA PHE A 161 -29.56 -18.13 -33.90
C PHE A 161 -29.28 -19.22 -34.93
N GLN A 162 -29.95 -19.15 -36.08
CA GLN A 162 -29.66 -19.92 -37.28
C GLN A 162 -28.99 -19.03 -38.33
N GLN A 163 -29.47 -17.80 -38.47
CA GLN A 163 -29.05 -16.82 -39.47
C GLN A 163 -28.81 -15.45 -38.83
N GLU A 164 -28.28 -14.49 -39.59
CA GLU A 164 -27.90 -13.18 -39.05
C GLU A 164 -29.11 -12.37 -38.58
N GLU A 165 -30.25 -12.52 -39.25
CA GLU A 165 -31.49 -11.81 -38.96
C GLU A 165 -32.03 -12.12 -37.55
N ASP A 166 -31.78 -13.33 -37.06
CA ASP A 166 -32.18 -13.77 -35.71
C ASP A 166 -31.49 -12.94 -34.61
N LEU A 167 -30.33 -12.33 -34.90
CA LEU A 167 -29.63 -11.47 -33.96
C LEU A 167 -30.44 -10.20 -33.63
N ASN A 168 -31.42 -9.84 -34.46
CA ASN A 168 -32.33 -8.71 -34.22
C ASN A 168 -33.38 -8.98 -33.14
N LEU A 169 -33.54 -10.24 -32.73
CA LEU A 169 -34.41 -10.62 -31.61
C LEU A 169 -33.82 -10.21 -30.25
N TYR A 170 -32.54 -9.85 -30.22
CA TYR A 170 -31.78 -9.51 -29.02
C TYR A 170 -31.47 -8.02 -28.96
N ASN A 171 -32.37 -7.25 -28.34
CA ASN A 171 -32.28 -5.79 -28.26
C ASN A 171 -31.76 -5.27 -26.90
N ASP A 172 -31.64 -6.13 -25.90
CA ASP A 172 -31.09 -5.75 -24.60
C ASP A 172 -29.57 -5.56 -24.70
N LEU A 173 -29.07 -4.48 -24.07
CA LEU A 173 -27.65 -4.14 -23.97
C LEU A 173 -26.80 -5.30 -23.43
N ARG A 174 -27.36 -6.19 -22.60
CA ARG A 174 -26.64 -7.38 -22.12
C ARG A 174 -26.15 -8.31 -23.23
N HIS A 175 -26.84 -8.34 -24.38
CA HIS A 175 -26.52 -9.23 -25.50
C HIS A 175 -25.46 -8.66 -26.44
N THR A 176 -25.02 -7.41 -26.24
CA THR A 176 -24.08 -6.68 -27.11
C THR A 176 -22.87 -7.54 -27.49
N TRP A 177 -22.19 -8.10 -26.49
CA TRP A 177 -21.00 -8.92 -26.73
C TRP A 177 -21.31 -10.23 -27.46
N ALA A 178 -22.37 -10.93 -27.05
CA ALA A 178 -22.77 -12.16 -27.71
C ALA A 178 -23.13 -11.92 -29.19
N LYS A 179 -23.75 -10.79 -29.52
CA LYS A 179 -24.05 -10.38 -30.91
C LYS A 179 -22.78 -10.11 -31.71
N LEU A 180 -21.82 -9.38 -31.16
CA LEU A 180 -20.53 -9.12 -31.83
C LEU A 180 -19.77 -10.42 -32.11
N ILE A 181 -19.75 -11.33 -31.14
CA ILE A 181 -19.15 -12.66 -31.29
C ILE A 181 -19.89 -13.46 -32.36
N ALA A 182 -21.23 -13.46 -32.35
CA ALA A 182 -22.03 -14.22 -33.31
C ALA A 182 -21.85 -13.73 -34.74
N LYS A 183 -21.75 -12.42 -34.95
CA LYS A 183 -21.42 -11.84 -36.26
C LYS A 183 -20.06 -12.33 -36.76
N GLN A 184 -19.04 -12.27 -35.91
CA GLN A 184 -17.72 -12.78 -36.28
C GLN A 184 -17.73 -14.29 -36.53
N TRP A 185 -18.52 -15.05 -35.79
CA TRP A 185 -18.70 -16.48 -36.03
C TRP A 185 -19.37 -16.76 -37.37
N LEU A 186 -20.42 -16.01 -37.73
CA LEU A 186 -21.10 -16.09 -39.02
C LEU A 186 -20.13 -15.88 -40.18
N GLU A 187 -19.22 -14.91 -40.07
CA GLU A 187 -18.18 -14.70 -41.09
C GLU A 187 -17.25 -15.92 -41.23
N ILE A 188 -16.81 -16.52 -40.11
CA ILE A 188 -15.96 -17.72 -40.14
C ILE A 188 -16.70 -18.90 -40.80
N ILE A 189 -18.00 -19.06 -40.53
CA ILE A 189 -18.75 -20.23 -41.02
C ILE A 189 -19.26 -20.11 -42.45
N LYS A 190 -19.26 -18.91 -43.05
CA LYS A 190 -19.62 -18.71 -44.47
C LYS A 190 -18.67 -19.43 -45.42
N GLU A 191 -17.42 -19.65 -45.00
CA GLU A 191 -16.35 -20.15 -45.88
C GLU A 191 -16.20 -21.68 -45.90
N GLN A 192 -16.92 -22.44 -45.05
CA GLN A 192 -16.73 -23.91 -44.95
C GLN A 192 -18.02 -24.67 -44.63
N ASN A 193 -18.06 -25.96 -44.99
CA ASN A 193 -19.10 -26.87 -44.52
C ASN A 193 -18.77 -27.38 -43.10
N PHE A 194 -19.60 -27.01 -42.13
CA PHE A 194 -19.42 -27.29 -40.71
C PHE A 194 -20.32 -28.40 -40.14
N ASP A 195 -20.94 -29.26 -40.94
CA ASP A 195 -21.89 -30.26 -40.41
C ASP A 195 -21.26 -31.22 -39.38
N ASN A 196 -20.02 -31.66 -39.63
CA ASN A 196 -19.27 -32.47 -38.66
C ASN A 196 -18.94 -31.69 -37.38
N LEU A 197 -18.60 -30.40 -37.50
CA LEU A 197 -18.34 -29.55 -36.34
C LEU A 197 -19.62 -29.31 -35.54
N LYS A 198 -20.77 -29.07 -36.20
CA LYS A 198 -22.08 -28.92 -35.54
C LYS A 198 -22.41 -30.15 -34.70
N SER A 199 -22.22 -31.35 -35.26
CA SER A 199 -22.42 -32.60 -34.55
C SER A 199 -21.49 -32.72 -33.33
N PHE A 200 -20.21 -32.39 -33.50
CA PHE A 200 -19.24 -32.38 -32.40
C PHE A 200 -19.60 -31.36 -31.29
N LEU A 201 -19.98 -30.13 -31.68
CA LEU A 201 -20.37 -29.03 -30.78
C LEU A 201 -21.76 -29.19 -30.17
N ASN A 202 -22.51 -30.23 -30.55
CA ASN A 202 -23.71 -30.63 -29.83
C ASN A 202 -23.41 -31.19 -28.43
N GLN A 203 -22.19 -31.68 -28.22
CA GLN A 203 -21.72 -32.22 -26.94
C GLN A 203 -20.56 -31.42 -26.35
N HIS A 204 -20.09 -30.39 -27.05
CA HIS A 204 -18.92 -29.62 -26.68
C HIS A 204 -19.15 -28.11 -26.82
N THR A 205 -18.37 -27.33 -26.07
CA THR A 205 -18.29 -25.89 -26.18
C THR A 205 -16.88 -25.50 -26.58
N LEU A 206 -16.72 -24.80 -27.72
CA LEU A 206 -15.48 -24.08 -28.06
C LEU A 206 -15.35 -22.86 -27.15
N ILE A 207 -14.16 -22.64 -26.61
CA ILE A 207 -13.84 -21.51 -25.75
C ILE A 207 -12.73 -20.68 -26.39
N GLY A 208 -12.97 -19.38 -26.51
CA GLY A 208 -12.04 -18.43 -27.11
C GLY A 208 -12.13 -17.02 -26.53
N GLU A 209 -11.40 -16.10 -27.14
CA GLU A 209 -11.53 -14.66 -26.93
C GLU A 209 -11.92 -13.98 -28.26
N TYR A 210 -12.79 -12.97 -28.17
CA TYR A 210 -13.10 -12.02 -29.23
C TYR A 210 -12.20 -10.79 -29.07
N CYS A 211 -11.30 -10.60 -30.03
CA CYS A 211 -10.24 -9.59 -29.97
C CYS A 211 -10.35 -8.59 -31.12
N GLY A 212 -9.70 -7.43 -30.99
CA GLY A 212 -9.50 -6.48 -32.10
C GLY A 212 -10.64 -5.59 -32.49
N ASN A 213 -11.73 -5.54 -31.72
CA ASN A 213 -12.74 -4.50 -31.92
C ASN A 213 -12.19 -3.13 -31.48
N PRO A 214 -12.05 -2.14 -32.40
CA PRO A 214 -11.45 -0.83 -32.08
C PRO A 214 -12.18 -0.07 -30.97
N HIS A 215 -13.48 -0.32 -30.80
CA HIS A 215 -14.30 0.35 -29.79
C HIS A 215 -14.30 -0.33 -28.44
N TYR A 216 -13.57 -1.45 -28.28
CA TYR A 216 -13.56 -2.21 -27.04
C TYR A 216 -12.23 -2.92 -26.77
N GLN A 217 -11.11 -2.33 -27.18
CA GLN A 217 -9.80 -2.89 -26.88
C GLN A 217 -9.46 -2.72 -25.39
N HIS A 218 -8.95 -3.77 -24.77
CA HIS A 218 -8.67 -3.77 -23.35
C HIS A 218 -7.35 -3.08 -23.01
N ILE A 219 -6.23 -3.81 -23.04
CA ILE A 219 -4.88 -3.30 -22.73
C ILE A 219 -3.88 -3.74 -23.82
N THR A 220 -4.11 -4.91 -24.43
CA THR A 220 -3.33 -5.34 -25.60
C THR A 220 -3.98 -4.82 -26.89
N LYS A 221 -3.15 -4.28 -27.79
CA LYS A 221 -3.58 -3.81 -29.10
C LYS A 221 -3.70 -4.95 -30.09
N TYR A 222 -4.79 -4.96 -30.85
CA TYR A 222 -5.06 -5.94 -31.90
C TYR A 222 -5.37 -5.22 -33.20
N THR A 223 -4.85 -5.73 -34.33
CA THR A 223 -4.96 -5.05 -35.63
C THR A 223 -6.25 -5.38 -36.40
N HIS A 224 -6.92 -6.48 -36.07
CA HIS A 224 -8.14 -6.91 -36.75
C HIS A 224 -9.06 -7.68 -35.80
N ILE A 225 -10.37 -7.60 -36.07
CA ILE A 225 -11.40 -8.34 -35.34
C ILE A 225 -11.27 -9.83 -35.64
N GLN A 226 -11.21 -10.66 -34.61
CA GLN A 226 -11.01 -12.10 -34.76
C GLN A 226 -11.52 -12.89 -33.54
N LEU A 227 -11.72 -14.20 -33.73
CA LEU A 227 -11.98 -15.16 -32.66
C LEU A 227 -10.77 -16.10 -32.51
N ILE A 228 -10.16 -16.11 -31.33
CA ILE A 228 -8.97 -16.92 -31.03
C ILE A 228 -9.37 -17.98 -30.00
N PHE A 229 -9.36 -19.25 -30.39
CA PHE A 229 -9.75 -20.37 -29.54
C PHE A 229 -8.57 -20.94 -28.76
N TYR A 230 -8.85 -21.46 -27.56
CA TYR A 230 -7.82 -22.00 -26.68
C TYR A 230 -8.24 -23.22 -25.86
N ALA A 231 -9.53 -23.57 -25.81
CA ALA A 231 -10.01 -24.77 -25.12
C ALA A 231 -11.32 -25.29 -25.73
N ILE A 232 -11.57 -26.59 -25.53
CA ILE A 232 -12.86 -27.23 -25.81
C ILE A 232 -13.32 -27.93 -24.54
N VAL A 233 -14.58 -27.73 -24.16
CA VAL A 233 -15.16 -28.32 -22.94
C VAL A 233 -16.28 -29.26 -23.33
N ASN A 234 -16.25 -30.50 -22.81
CA ASN A 234 -17.37 -31.42 -22.95
C ASN A 234 -18.52 -31.01 -22.00
N ASN A 235 -19.71 -30.82 -22.54
CA ASN A 235 -20.88 -30.30 -21.82
C ASN A 235 -21.36 -31.23 -20.70
N ASN A 236 -21.06 -32.52 -20.82
CA ASN A 236 -21.54 -33.59 -19.94
C ASN A 236 -20.42 -34.22 -19.09
N SER A 237 -19.19 -33.71 -19.17
CA SER A 237 -18.04 -34.21 -18.38
C SER A 237 -17.78 -33.38 -17.12
N PRO A 238 -17.31 -34.01 -16.02
CA PRO A 238 -16.71 -33.27 -14.91
C PRO A 238 -15.40 -32.58 -15.31
N ASP A 239 -14.71 -32.98 -16.37
CA ASP A 239 -13.37 -32.49 -16.71
C ASP A 239 -13.26 -30.96 -16.85
N ILE A 240 -12.03 -30.46 -16.83
CA ILE A 240 -11.76 -29.03 -17.02
C ILE A 240 -12.02 -28.63 -18.46
N CYS A 241 -11.35 -29.31 -19.39
CA CYS A 241 -11.43 -29.19 -20.84
C CYS A 241 -10.69 -30.39 -21.47
N LEU A 242 -10.78 -30.52 -22.80
CA LEU A 242 -9.93 -31.45 -23.55
C LEU A 242 -8.44 -31.06 -23.42
N PRO A 243 -7.51 -32.03 -23.55
CA PRO A 243 -6.09 -31.76 -23.67
C PRO A 243 -5.77 -30.75 -24.77
N VAL A 244 -4.70 -29.97 -24.57
CA VAL A 244 -4.30 -28.87 -25.47
C VAL A 244 -4.05 -29.36 -26.89
N GLU A 245 -3.38 -30.50 -27.06
CA GLU A 245 -3.07 -31.04 -28.39
C GLU A 245 -4.34 -31.46 -29.14
N GLN A 246 -5.30 -32.11 -28.45
CA GLN A 246 -6.58 -32.48 -29.06
C GLN A 246 -7.38 -31.23 -29.46
N THR A 247 -7.40 -30.22 -28.58
CA THR A 247 -8.04 -28.93 -28.85
C THR A 247 -7.44 -28.27 -30.10
N LYS A 248 -6.10 -28.23 -30.18
CA LYS A 248 -5.36 -27.66 -31.30
C LYS A 248 -5.64 -28.40 -32.60
N GLN A 249 -5.59 -29.73 -32.58
CA GLN A 249 -5.91 -30.58 -33.75
C GLN A 249 -7.31 -30.32 -34.29
N ILE A 250 -8.31 -30.20 -33.40
CA ILE A 250 -9.69 -29.89 -33.82
C ILE A 250 -9.76 -28.48 -34.43
N CYS A 251 -9.10 -27.49 -33.83
CA CYS A 251 -9.07 -26.14 -34.39
C CYS A 251 -8.40 -26.14 -35.78
N GLU A 252 -7.25 -26.81 -35.94
CA GLU A 252 -6.54 -26.94 -37.21
C GLU A 252 -7.39 -27.65 -38.28
N GLN A 253 -8.06 -28.75 -37.92
CA GLN A 253 -8.96 -29.51 -38.80
C GLN A 253 -10.04 -28.62 -39.42
N TYR A 254 -10.57 -27.67 -38.65
CA TYR A 254 -11.65 -26.77 -39.04
C TYR A 254 -11.14 -25.35 -39.42
N LYS A 255 -9.82 -25.18 -39.59
CA LYS A 255 -9.15 -23.91 -39.86
C LYS A 255 -9.57 -22.78 -38.90
N LEU A 256 -9.88 -23.13 -37.66
CA LEU A 256 -10.16 -22.18 -36.59
C LEU A 256 -8.84 -21.69 -36.01
N GLN A 257 -8.75 -20.39 -35.74
CA GLN A 257 -7.54 -19.82 -35.17
C GLN A 257 -7.34 -20.32 -33.74
N PHE A 258 -6.21 -20.96 -33.50
CA PHE A 258 -5.80 -21.45 -32.19
C PHE A 258 -4.73 -20.52 -31.58
N VAL A 259 -4.80 -20.31 -30.27
CA VAL A 259 -3.86 -19.43 -29.56
C VAL A 259 -2.41 -19.93 -29.65
N LYS A 260 -1.44 -19.01 -29.67
CA LYS A 260 -0.02 -19.37 -29.63
C LYS A 260 0.27 -20.22 -28.39
N ASN A 261 0.99 -21.31 -28.58
CA ASN A 261 1.34 -22.22 -27.50
C ASN A 261 2.78 -22.75 -27.58
N SER A 262 3.27 -23.23 -26.44
CA SER A 262 4.52 -23.98 -26.31
C SER A 262 4.34 -25.04 -25.21
N SER A 263 5.11 -26.12 -25.23
CA SER A 263 4.97 -27.20 -24.25
C SER A 263 6.30 -27.77 -23.78
N ILE A 264 6.33 -28.23 -22.54
CA ILE A 264 7.39 -29.09 -22.01
C ILE A 264 6.72 -30.34 -21.45
N LYS A 265 7.16 -31.51 -21.90
CA LYS A 265 6.47 -32.79 -21.70
C LYS A 265 7.27 -33.71 -20.77
N ASN A 266 6.60 -34.72 -20.25
CA ASN A 266 7.19 -35.88 -19.56
C ASN A 266 7.86 -35.58 -18.20
N PHE A 267 7.25 -34.74 -17.36
CA PHE A 267 7.69 -34.62 -15.97
C PHE A 267 7.15 -35.77 -15.12
N ASP A 268 8.03 -36.42 -14.37
CA ASP A 268 7.71 -37.48 -13.40
C ASP A 268 7.97 -37.04 -11.95
N ASN A 269 8.48 -35.83 -11.75
CA ASN A 269 8.87 -35.29 -10.46
C ASN A 269 8.15 -33.96 -10.16
N TYR A 270 7.49 -33.89 -8.99
CA TYR A 270 6.69 -32.73 -8.57
C TYR A 270 7.55 -31.47 -8.41
N GLU A 271 8.73 -31.60 -7.80
CA GLU A 271 9.66 -30.49 -7.59
C GLU A 271 10.15 -29.91 -8.93
N THR A 272 10.44 -30.77 -9.91
CA THR A 272 10.83 -30.34 -11.26
C THR A 272 9.72 -29.57 -11.96
N VAL A 273 8.45 -30.00 -11.81
CA VAL A 273 7.29 -29.24 -12.31
C VAL A 273 7.22 -27.86 -11.65
N LEU A 274 7.36 -27.79 -10.32
CA LEU A 274 7.33 -26.52 -9.58
C LEU A 274 8.45 -25.57 -10.01
N LYS A 275 9.68 -26.08 -10.19
CA LYS A 275 10.82 -25.29 -10.70
C LYS A 275 10.53 -24.75 -12.10
N GLN A 276 9.96 -25.56 -12.99
CA GLN A 276 9.61 -25.09 -14.33
C GLN A 276 8.51 -24.02 -14.32
N LEU A 277 7.48 -24.17 -13.48
CA LEU A 277 6.46 -23.14 -13.28
C LEU A 277 7.05 -21.85 -12.70
N ALA A 278 8.04 -21.96 -11.80
CA ALA A 278 8.78 -20.82 -11.27
C ALA A 278 9.56 -20.06 -12.35
N ILE A 279 10.20 -20.78 -13.28
CA ILE A 279 10.90 -20.19 -14.42
C ILE A 279 9.92 -19.46 -15.33
N TRP A 280 8.82 -20.10 -15.74
CA TRP A 280 7.80 -19.45 -16.56
C TRP A 280 7.19 -18.23 -15.88
N SER A 281 6.88 -18.35 -14.60
CA SER A 281 6.31 -17.27 -13.80
C SER A 281 7.24 -16.05 -13.74
N LYS A 282 8.55 -16.26 -13.62
CA LYS A 282 9.55 -15.18 -13.66
C LYS A 282 9.66 -14.56 -15.05
N ILE A 283 9.86 -15.36 -16.09
CA ILE A 283 10.02 -14.87 -17.47
C ILE A 283 8.81 -14.05 -17.90
N ILE A 284 7.60 -14.55 -17.67
CA ILE A 284 6.37 -13.85 -18.05
C ILE A 284 6.16 -12.61 -17.18
N GLY A 285 6.44 -12.71 -15.87
CA GLY A 285 6.28 -11.61 -14.92
C GLY A 285 7.18 -10.41 -15.24
N GLU A 286 8.43 -10.67 -15.61
CA GLU A 286 9.45 -9.66 -15.94
C GLU A 286 9.40 -9.22 -17.42
N GLY A 287 8.71 -9.98 -18.28
CA GLY A 287 8.65 -9.72 -19.71
C GLY A 287 7.80 -8.49 -20.07
N PRO A 288 8.16 -7.77 -21.16
CA PRO A 288 7.40 -6.63 -21.66
C PRO A 288 6.05 -7.06 -22.22
N MET A 289 5.05 -6.19 -22.10
CA MET A 289 3.67 -6.45 -22.53
C MET A 289 3.57 -6.65 -24.05
N GLU A 290 4.47 -6.08 -24.85
CA GLU A 290 4.52 -6.28 -26.30
C GLU A 290 4.80 -7.75 -26.66
N LEU A 291 5.60 -8.44 -25.85
CA LEU A 291 5.96 -9.85 -26.05
C LEU A 291 5.02 -10.80 -25.33
N GLU A 292 4.71 -10.49 -24.06
CA GLU A 292 3.95 -11.39 -23.19
C GLU A 292 2.45 -11.08 -23.15
N GLY A 293 2.00 -9.94 -23.70
CA GLY A 293 0.61 -9.50 -23.64
C GLY A 293 0.12 -9.37 -22.20
N GLU A 294 -1.09 -9.87 -21.91
CA GLU A 294 -1.56 -10.04 -20.53
C GLU A 294 -0.73 -11.08 -19.75
N GLY A 295 -0.10 -12.02 -20.46
CA GLY A 295 0.72 -13.10 -19.93
C GLY A 295 0.37 -14.43 -20.60
N SER A 296 0.36 -15.52 -19.82
CA SER A 296 0.02 -16.86 -20.29
C SER A 296 -0.94 -17.60 -19.35
N VAL A 297 -1.59 -18.62 -19.87
CA VAL A 297 -2.29 -19.65 -19.10
C VAL A 297 -1.48 -20.94 -19.17
N ALA A 298 -1.09 -21.45 -18.02
CA ALA A 298 -0.43 -22.75 -17.93
C ALA A 298 -1.47 -23.85 -17.77
N TYR A 299 -1.45 -24.80 -18.70
CA TYR A 299 -2.26 -26.01 -18.67
C TYR A 299 -1.42 -27.16 -18.13
N LEU A 300 -1.95 -27.81 -17.09
CA LEU A 300 -1.33 -28.93 -16.41
C LEU A 300 -2.06 -30.18 -16.86
N VAL A 301 -1.41 -30.99 -17.69
CA VAL A 301 -2.00 -32.19 -18.31
C VAL A 301 -1.31 -33.42 -17.75
N ALA A 302 -2.07 -34.36 -17.20
CA ALA A 302 -1.56 -35.65 -16.78
C ALA A 302 -1.72 -36.67 -17.91
N GLU A 303 -0.75 -37.55 -18.07
CA GLU A 303 -0.77 -38.69 -18.99
C GLU A 303 -0.58 -39.98 -18.21
N ASP A 304 -1.52 -40.92 -18.38
CA ASP A 304 -1.43 -42.24 -17.78
C ASP A 304 -0.44 -43.16 -18.54
N PRO A 305 -0.06 -44.33 -17.99
CA PRO A 305 0.87 -45.24 -18.66
C PRO A 305 0.42 -45.78 -20.03
N ILE A 306 -0.88 -45.67 -20.34
CA ILE A 306 -1.48 -46.12 -21.62
C ILE A 306 -1.50 -44.97 -22.64
N GLY A 307 -1.13 -43.76 -22.23
CA GLY A 307 -1.05 -42.57 -23.07
C GLY A 307 -2.32 -41.70 -23.07
N ASN A 308 -3.29 -41.98 -22.19
CA ASN A 308 -4.48 -41.12 -22.09
C ASN A 308 -4.14 -39.82 -21.37
N GLN A 309 -4.49 -38.70 -21.99
CA GLN A 309 -4.24 -37.36 -21.45
C GLN A 309 -5.49 -36.74 -20.84
N GLN A 310 -5.32 -36.05 -19.71
CA GLN A 310 -6.37 -35.30 -19.02
C GLN A 310 -5.83 -33.95 -18.50
N THR A 311 -6.53 -32.86 -18.77
CA THR A 311 -6.23 -31.57 -18.13
C THR A 311 -6.68 -31.58 -16.67
N ILE A 312 -5.71 -31.61 -15.76
CA ILE A 312 -5.94 -31.74 -14.31
C ILE A 312 -6.00 -30.40 -13.58
N SER A 313 -5.38 -29.35 -14.12
CA SER A 313 -5.38 -28.02 -13.52
C SER A 313 -4.98 -26.92 -14.51
N LEU A 314 -5.30 -25.67 -14.17
CA LEU A 314 -5.03 -24.45 -14.94
C LEU A 314 -4.59 -23.33 -14.00
N CYS A 315 -3.66 -22.48 -14.43
CA CYS A 315 -3.35 -21.24 -13.72
C CYS A 315 -2.92 -20.11 -14.67
N LYS A 316 -3.06 -18.87 -14.20
CA LYS A 316 -2.67 -17.67 -14.95
C LYS A 316 -1.32 -17.18 -14.47
N LEU A 317 -0.46 -16.87 -15.42
CA LEU A 317 0.81 -16.18 -15.25
C LEU A 317 0.63 -14.83 -15.94
N LYS A 318 0.71 -13.72 -15.23
CA LYS A 318 0.46 -12.39 -15.81
C LYS A 318 1.75 -11.60 -15.86
N SER A 319 1.94 -10.85 -16.95
CA SER A 319 3.03 -9.90 -17.03
C SER A 319 2.82 -8.78 -16.03
N MET A 320 3.90 -8.30 -15.44
CA MET A 320 3.80 -7.26 -14.43
C MET A 320 3.39 -5.93 -15.04
N GLU A 321 3.87 -5.62 -16.23
CA GLU A 321 3.51 -4.42 -16.97
C GLU A 321 1.99 -4.35 -17.24
N TYR A 322 1.38 -5.46 -17.67
CA TYR A 322 -0.08 -5.55 -17.78
C TYR A 322 -0.78 -5.26 -16.44
N LEU A 323 -0.28 -5.80 -15.32
CA LEU A 323 -0.86 -5.56 -14.00
C LEU A 323 -0.79 -4.08 -13.62
N ILE A 324 0.31 -3.41 -13.93
CA ILE A 324 0.50 -1.97 -13.71
C ILE A 324 -0.53 -1.17 -14.50
N TYR A 325 -0.60 -1.37 -15.82
CA TYR A 325 -1.53 -0.63 -16.69
C TYR A 325 -2.99 -0.94 -16.37
N ARG A 326 -3.32 -2.19 -16.05
CA ARG A 326 -4.66 -2.56 -15.58
C ARG A 326 -5.02 -1.82 -14.31
N LYS A 327 -4.10 -1.72 -13.35
CA LYS A 327 -4.33 -1.01 -12.10
C LYS A 327 -4.48 0.49 -12.33
N LEU A 328 -3.69 1.06 -13.24
CA LEU A 328 -3.81 2.45 -13.67
C LEU A 328 -5.21 2.71 -14.23
N ARG A 329 -5.67 1.91 -15.21
CA ARG A 329 -7.01 2.02 -15.80
C ARG A 329 -8.13 2.02 -14.76
N GLU A 330 -8.09 1.06 -13.82
CA GLU A 330 -9.14 0.98 -12.79
C GLU A 330 -9.11 2.17 -11.84
N MET A 331 -7.93 2.72 -11.53
CA MET A 331 -7.83 3.92 -10.69
C MET A 331 -8.29 5.19 -11.42
N LEU A 332 -8.01 5.31 -12.72
CA LEU A 332 -8.51 6.41 -13.56
C LEU A 332 -10.04 6.37 -13.68
N LYS A 333 -10.64 5.18 -13.84
CA LYS A 333 -12.10 5.01 -13.81
C LYS A 333 -12.72 5.50 -12.50
N ILE A 334 -12.10 5.17 -11.37
CA ILE A 334 -12.54 5.64 -10.05
C ILE A 334 -12.40 7.16 -9.95
N LEU A 335 -11.32 7.74 -10.50
CA LEU A 335 -11.13 9.19 -10.53
C LEU A 335 -12.25 9.87 -11.33
N ILE A 336 -12.55 9.42 -12.54
CA ILE A 336 -13.61 9.99 -13.40
C ILE A 336 -14.97 9.94 -12.70
N GLN A 337 -15.31 8.81 -12.08
CA GLN A 337 -16.57 8.67 -11.33
C GLN A 337 -16.67 9.70 -10.21
N LYS A 338 -15.57 10.01 -9.52
CA LYS A 338 -15.54 10.99 -8.43
C LYS A 338 -15.58 12.42 -8.91
N ILE A 339 -14.91 12.72 -10.02
CA ILE A 339 -15.01 14.02 -10.69
C ILE A 339 -16.48 14.28 -11.07
N ASN A 340 -17.16 13.30 -11.66
CA ASN A 340 -18.56 13.42 -12.09
C ASN A 340 -19.55 13.59 -10.92
N LEU A 341 -19.18 13.14 -9.72
CA LEU A 341 -20.00 13.32 -8.50
C LEU A 341 -19.77 14.70 -7.83
N ASN A 342 -19.01 15.60 -8.46
CA ASN A 342 -18.60 16.90 -7.90
C ASN A 342 -17.98 16.79 -6.51
N GLU A 343 -17.36 15.65 -6.18
CA GLU A 343 -16.55 15.55 -4.98
C GLU A 343 -15.31 16.43 -5.21
N HIS A 344 -15.03 17.40 -4.33
CA HIS A 344 -13.75 18.12 -4.29
C HIS A 344 -12.64 17.10 -4.00
N TYR A 345 -12.19 16.42 -5.05
CA TYR A 345 -11.37 15.24 -4.93
C TYR A 345 -9.94 15.55 -5.37
N GLN A 346 -9.00 15.32 -4.45
CA GLN A 346 -7.60 15.61 -4.69
C GLN A 346 -6.98 14.52 -5.56
N LEU A 347 -6.49 14.91 -6.74
CA LEU A 347 -5.70 14.08 -7.66
C LEU A 347 -4.60 13.30 -6.94
N SER A 348 -3.89 13.98 -6.03
CA SER A 348 -2.82 13.43 -5.20
C SER A 348 -3.24 12.20 -4.38
N VAL A 349 -4.51 12.10 -3.97
CA VAL A 349 -5.01 10.98 -3.18
C VAL A 349 -5.19 9.72 -4.04
N GLN A 350 -5.74 9.82 -5.26
CA GLN A 350 -5.83 8.64 -6.13
C GLN A 350 -4.44 8.24 -6.65
N LEU A 351 -3.61 9.21 -7.02
CA LEU A 351 -2.24 8.94 -7.42
C LEU A 351 -1.50 8.22 -6.29
N GLY A 352 -1.55 8.73 -5.06
CA GLY A 352 -0.94 8.07 -3.90
C GLY A 352 -1.44 6.65 -3.65
N LYS A 353 -2.74 6.38 -3.87
CA LYS A 353 -3.29 5.01 -3.82
C LYS A 353 -2.73 4.12 -4.92
N PHE A 354 -2.63 4.62 -6.15
CA PHE A 354 -2.00 3.90 -7.25
C PHE A 354 -0.53 3.59 -6.93
N LEU A 355 0.23 4.55 -6.40
CA LEU A 355 1.63 4.35 -6.03
C LEU A 355 1.83 3.26 -4.98
N ASN A 356 0.97 3.22 -3.96
CA ASN A 356 0.99 2.15 -2.95
C ASN A 356 0.72 0.77 -3.56
N GLU A 357 -0.17 0.70 -4.54
CA GLU A 357 -0.51 -0.56 -5.22
C GLU A 357 0.58 -0.97 -6.20
N LEU A 358 1.20 -0.02 -6.90
CA LEU A 358 2.38 -0.24 -7.73
C LEU A 358 3.51 -0.86 -6.90
N GLN A 359 3.78 -0.34 -5.70
CA GLN A 359 4.75 -0.92 -4.77
C GLN A 359 4.43 -2.36 -4.35
N ILE A 360 3.16 -2.76 -4.34
CA ILE A 360 2.77 -4.15 -4.04
C ILE A 360 3.02 -5.04 -5.25
N ILE A 361 2.73 -4.54 -6.46
CA ILE A 361 2.90 -5.26 -7.73
C ILE A 361 4.39 -5.54 -7.97
N ILE A 362 5.26 -4.52 -7.87
CA ILE A 362 6.70 -4.63 -8.15
C ILE A 362 7.50 -5.44 -7.12
N LYS A 363 6.89 -5.85 -6.00
CA LYS A 363 7.55 -6.74 -5.04
C LYS A 363 7.68 -8.18 -5.57
N GLN A 364 6.92 -8.54 -6.60
CA GLN A 364 6.90 -9.91 -7.12
C GLN A 364 7.95 -10.14 -8.20
N TYR A 365 8.12 -9.17 -9.10
CA TYR A 365 9.03 -9.24 -10.25
C TYR A 365 9.65 -7.86 -10.51
N SER A 366 10.77 -7.82 -11.23
CA SER A 366 11.33 -6.58 -11.74
C SER A 366 10.58 -6.13 -13.00
N PRO A 367 10.24 -4.84 -13.14
CA PRO A 367 9.50 -4.39 -14.30
C PRO A 367 10.40 -4.32 -15.54
N PRO A 368 9.83 -4.52 -16.75
CA PRO A 368 10.61 -4.46 -17.99
C PRO A 368 11.15 -3.04 -18.24
N GLN A 369 10.42 -2.01 -17.81
CA GLN A 369 10.89 -0.62 -17.79
C GLN A 369 11.28 -0.17 -16.38
N PRO A 370 12.19 0.82 -16.23
CA PRO A 370 12.50 1.40 -14.93
C PRO A 370 11.25 1.92 -14.20
N ILE A 371 11.16 1.77 -12.87
CA ILE A 371 9.98 2.20 -12.09
C ILE A 371 9.59 3.67 -12.38
N ARG A 372 10.59 4.55 -12.59
CA ARG A 372 10.38 5.96 -12.94
C ARG A 372 9.52 6.17 -14.18
N TYR A 373 9.61 5.26 -15.16
CA TYR A 373 8.79 5.28 -16.38
C TYR A 373 7.31 5.17 -16.03
N TYR A 374 6.91 4.13 -15.27
CA TYR A 374 5.51 3.94 -14.88
C TYR A 374 4.99 5.03 -13.94
N LEU A 375 5.87 5.60 -13.10
CA LEU A 375 5.52 6.76 -12.26
C LEU A 375 5.18 7.99 -13.12
N HIS A 376 5.94 8.21 -14.19
CA HIS A 376 5.71 9.32 -15.10
C HIS A 376 4.44 9.13 -15.93
N ILE A 377 4.29 7.98 -16.60
CA ILE A 377 3.06 7.61 -17.33
C ILE A 377 1.83 7.77 -16.44
N SER A 378 1.87 7.23 -15.21
CA SER A 378 0.72 7.34 -14.32
C SER A 378 0.43 8.80 -13.95
N LYS A 379 1.45 9.60 -13.59
CA LYS A 379 1.26 11.02 -13.29
C LYS A 379 0.60 11.77 -14.45
N LEU A 380 1.14 11.62 -15.67
CA LEU A 380 0.58 12.22 -16.88
C LEU A 380 -0.86 11.78 -17.11
N ALA A 381 -1.14 10.47 -17.05
CA ALA A 381 -2.48 9.94 -17.23
C ALA A 381 -3.49 10.50 -16.21
N PHE A 382 -3.07 10.63 -14.95
CA PHE A 382 -3.87 11.21 -13.87
C PHE A 382 -4.16 12.70 -14.13
N GLU A 383 -3.14 13.48 -14.50
CA GLU A 383 -3.26 14.90 -14.85
C GLU A 383 -4.17 15.10 -16.07
N GLU A 384 -3.99 14.30 -17.12
CA GLU A 384 -4.78 14.34 -18.35
C GLU A 384 -6.27 14.09 -18.08
N VAL A 385 -6.58 13.02 -17.34
CA VAL A 385 -7.96 12.70 -16.94
C VAL A 385 -8.59 13.82 -16.11
N TYR A 386 -7.82 14.42 -15.19
CA TYR A 386 -8.31 15.46 -14.29
C TYR A 386 -8.53 16.80 -15.01
N ASN A 387 -7.55 17.25 -15.79
CA ASN A 387 -7.57 18.55 -16.45
C ASN A 387 -8.52 18.58 -17.65
N ASN A 388 -8.48 17.53 -18.47
CA ASN A 388 -9.22 17.50 -19.74
C ASN A 388 -10.56 16.75 -19.65
N LYS A 389 -10.96 16.33 -18.44
CA LYS A 389 -12.25 15.67 -18.16
C LYS A 389 -12.53 14.50 -19.10
N ILE A 390 -11.55 13.64 -19.27
CA ILE A 390 -11.62 12.50 -20.19
C ILE A 390 -12.87 11.65 -19.90
N PRO A 391 -13.69 11.30 -20.92
CA PRO A 391 -14.89 10.50 -20.73
C PRO A 391 -14.59 9.12 -20.15
N PHE A 392 -15.53 8.60 -19.34
CA PHE A 392 -15.42 7.28 -18.73
C PHE A 392 -15.28 6.16 -19.78
N GLU A 393 -15.95 6.32 -20.92
CA GLU A 393 -15.97 5.41 -22.05
C GLU A 393 -14.58 5.30 -22.70
N LYS A 394 -13.82 6.41 -22.83
CA LYS A 394 -12.46 6.38 -23.38
C LYS A 394 -11.57 5.49 -22.50
N ILE A 395 -11.59 5.68 -21.18
CA ILE A 395 -10.79 4.85 -20.25
C ILE A 395 -11.33 3.42 -20.12
N ARG A 396 -12.64 3.20 -20.30
CA ARG A 396 -13.23 1.87 -20.16
C ARG A 396 -13.01 0.99 -21.38
N TYR A 397 -13.15 1.56 -22.57
CA TYR A 397 -13.28 0.81 -23.82
C TYR A 397 -12.15 1.07 -24.82
N ASN A 398 -11.49 2.23 -24.74
CA ASN A 398 -10.38 2.63 -25.62
C ASN A 398 -9.14 2.99 -24.78
N PHE A 399 -8.84 2.18 -23.77
CA PHE A 399 -7.76 2.48 -22.84
C PHE A 399 -6.38 2.36 -23.49
N VAL A 400 -6.24 1.46 -24.47
CA VAL A 400 -4.99 1.26 -25.22
C VAL A 400 -4.61 2.54 -25.95
N ASP A 401 -5.53 3.12 -26.73
CA ASP A 401 -5.28 4.36 -27.46
C ASP A 401 -4.98 5.52 -26.50
N PHE A 402 -5.71 5.60 -25.39
CA PHE A 402 -5.41 6.58 -24.34
C PHE A 402 -4.00 6.37 -23.74
N LEU A 403 -3.56 5.13 -23.53
CA LEU A 403 -2.24 4.84 -23.00
C LEU A 403 -1.15 5.22 -24.00
N GLU A 404 -1.34 4.92 -25.29
CA GLU A 404 -0.45 5.35 -26.38
C GLU A 404 -0.35 6.88 -26.44
N ASP A 405 -1.47 7.61 -26.33
CA ASP A 405 -1.48 9.07 -26.24
C ASP A 405 -0.57 9.57 -25.10
N ILE A 406 -0.68 8.95 -23.90
CA ILE A 406 0.13 9.32 -22.73
C ILE A 406 1.61 8.94 -22.90
N GLN A 407 1.89 7.81 -23.54
CA GLN A 407 3.27 7.37 -23.82
C GLN A 407 3.96 8.32 -24.80
N ASN A 408 3.27 8.75 -25.86
CA ASN A 408 3.78 9.74 -26.80
C ASN A 408 4.05 11.10 -26.11
N MET A 409 3.12 11.56 -25.25
CA MET A 409 3.34 12.78 -24.45
C MET A 409 4.56 12.67 -23.52
N GLN A 410 4.89 11.47 -23.05
CA GLN A 410 6.10 11.25 -22.24
C GLN A 410 7.35 11.32 -23.10
N GLU A 411 7.36 10.73 -24.30
CA GLU A 411 8.51 10.78 -25.21
C GLU A 411 8.85 12.23 -25.58
N ASP A 412 7.84 13.05 -25.86
CA ASP A 412 8.00 14.49 -26.11
C ASP A 412 8.59 15.23 -24.90
N LYS A 413 8.18 14.88 -23.68
CA LYS A 413 8.72 15.50 -22.46
C LYS A 413 10.09 14.97 -22.05
N MET A 414 10.37 13.70 -22.34
CA MET A 414 11.66 13.09 -22.03
C MET A 414 12.73 13.57 -23.00
N SER A 415 12.43 13.77 -24.28
CA SER A 415 13.37 14.40 -25.22
C SER A 415 13.72 15.82 -24.79
N GLU A 416 12.75 16.62 -24.33
CA GLU A 416 13.01 17.94 -23.73
C GLU A 416 13.89 17.87 -22.47
N ILE A 417 13.66 16.86 -21.61
CA ILE A 417 14.43 16.65 -20.37
C ILE A 417 15.83 16.11 -20.66
N ASP A 418 16.02 15.27 -21.67
CA ASP A 418 17.33 14.71 -22.05
C ASP A 418 18.17 15.77 -22.78
N GLU A 419 17.58 16.66 -23.59
CA GLU A 419 18.27 17.83 -24.15
C GLU A 419 18.72 18.83 -23.06
N LEU A 420 17.88 19.07 -22.04
CA LEU A 420 18.25 19.85 -20.85
C LEU A 420 19.17 19.07 -19.88
N GLY A 421 19.14 17.74 -19.97
CA GLY A 421 19.81 16.77 -19.10
C GLY A 421 21.25 16.53 -19.49
N GLU A 422 21.58 16.48 -20.77
CA GLU A 422 22.97 16.43 -21.26
C GLU A 422 23.75 17.72 -20.92
N VAL A 423 23.05 18.87 -20.87
CA VAL A 423 23.64 20.14 -20.44
C VAL A 423 23.88 20.20 -18.93
N LYS A 424 23.06 19.51 -18.11
CA LYS A 424 23.19 19.48 -16.64
C LYS A 424 23.98 18.29 -16.08
N GLN A 425 24.04 17.16 -16.78
CA GLN A 425 24.82 15.98 -16.35
C GLN A 425 26.33 16.20 -16.47
N LYS A 426 26.79 17.11 -17.34
CA LYS A 426 28.20 17.53 -17.38
C LYS A 426 28.66 18.28 -16.12
N ASN A 427 27.75 18.76 -15.27
CA ASN A 427 28.08 19.55 -14.08
C ASN A 427 27.81 18.85 -12.73
N PHE A 428 27.38 17.58 -12.72
CA PHE A 428 27.30 16.82 -11.47
C PHE A 428 28.65 16.18 -11.16
N GLN A 429 29.49 16.88 -10.39
CA GLN A 429 30.69 16.31 -9.78
C GLN A 429 30.33 15.00 -9.06
N ARG A 430 30.98 13.90 -9.42
CA ARG A 430 30.84 12.62 -8.72
C ARG A 430 31.41 12.81 -7.32
N HIS A 431 30.59 12.61 -6.29
CA HIS A 431 31.05 12.75 -4.90
C HIS A 431 31.54 11.41 -4.36
N VAL A 432 32.80 11.36 -3.96
CA VAL A 432 33.37 10.24 -3.22
C VAL A 432 32.79 10.21 -1.81
N ARG A 433 32.24 9.06 -1.41
CA ARG A 433 31.69 8.79 -0.09
C ARG A 433 32.63 7.90 0.70
N VAL A 434 33.16 8.41 1.80
CA VAL A 434 34.02 7.64 2.71
C VAL A 434 33.18 7.12 3.86
N ILE A 435 33.24 5.81 4.11
CA ILE A 435 32.60 5.09 5.20
C ILE A 435 33.68 4.67 6.20
N LEU A 436 33.77 5.37 7.33
CA LEU A 436 34.68 5.02 8.42
C LEU A 436 33.99 4.09 9.42
N LEU A 437 34.49 2.87 9.59
CA LEU A 437 33.99 1.82 10.49
C LEU A 437 34.97 1.65 11.66
N THR A 438 34.49 1.84 12.89
CA THR A 438 35.34 1.79 14.09
C THR A 438 34.65 1.08 15.27
N LEU A 439 35.41 0.66 16.28
CA LEU A 439 34.87 0.18 17.54
C LEU A 439 34.27 1.34 18.36
N PRO A 440 33.20 1.10 19.13
CA PRO A 440 32.65 2.10 20.05
C PRO A 440 33.71 2.62 21.03
N MET A 441 33.75 3.93 21.26
CA MET A 441 34.68 4.59 22.21
C MET A 441 36.16 4.46 21.86
N LEU A 442 36.51 4.13 20.61
CA LEU A 442 37.91 4.13 20.18
C LEU A 442 38.52 5.54 20.19
N PHE A 443 37.71 6.59 19.98
CA PHE A 443 38.14 7.98 19.99
C PHE A 443 37.48 8.79 21.10
N GLU A 444 38.20 9.81 21.55
CA GLU A 444 37.63 10.94 22.28
C GLU A 444 36.86 11.86 21.32
N ASP A 445 35.82 12.52 21.83
CA ASP A 445 34.98 13.46 21.07
C ASP A 445 35.81 14.59 20.42
N LYS A 446 36.92 14.99 21.04
CA LYS A 446 37.84 15.99 20.49
C LYS A 446 38.50 15.53 19.18
N VAL A 447 38.79 14.24 19.04
CA VAL A 447 39.36 13.67 17.82
C VAL A 447 38.31 13.66 16.70
N LEU A 448 37.06 13.35 17.03
CA LEU A 448 35.95 13.38 16.09
C LEU A 448 35.65 14.80 15.60
N GLN A 449 35.71 15.77 16.51
CA GLN A 449 35.55 17.19 16.16
C GLN A 449 36.70 17.67 15.27
N ASN A 450 37.95 17.29 15.58
CA ASN A 450 39.11 17.62 14.75
C ASN A 450 39.00 17.01 13.34
N LEU A 451 38.50 15.77 13.22
CA LEU A 451 38.17 15.16 11.92
C LEU A 451 37.11 15.96 11.16
N LYS A 452 36.05 16.35 11.86
CA LYS A 452 34.96 17.13 11.28
C LYS A 452 35.47 18.46 10.73
N ASP A 453 36.28 19.16 11.52
CA ASP A 453 36.81 20.47 11.19
C ASP A 453 37.83 20.40 10.04
N LYS A 454 38.77 19.43 10.07
CA LYS A 454 39.83 19.33 9.06
C LYS A 454 39.39 18.77 7.72
N LEU A 455 38.45 17.82 7.73
CA LEU A 455 37.93 17.20 6.50
C LEU A 455 36.65 17.89 5.99
N ASN A 456 36.27 19.03 6.59
CA ASN A 456 35.07 19.80 6.27
C ASN A 456 33.81 18.91 6.21
N ILE A 457 33.65 18.02 7.20
CA ILE A 457 32.58 17.02 7.22
C ILE A 457 31.28 17.69 7.69
N GLN A 458 30.29 17.78 6.81
CA GLN A 458 28.99 18.39 7.14
C GLN A 458 28.21 17.59 8.20
N CYS A 459 28.38 16.26 8.27
CA CYS A 459 27.65 15.41 9.22
C CYS A 459 28.44 14.14 9.63
N VAL A 460 28.44 13.82 10.93
CA VAL A 460 28.92 12.53 11.47
C VAL A 460 27.71 11.75 11.97
N GLU A 461 27.40 10.59 11.38
CA GLU A 461 26.16 9.85 11.66
C GLU A 461 26.43 8.55 12.44
N CYS A 462 25.86 8.42 13.64
CA CYS A 462 26.05 7.22 14.47
C CYS A 462 25.07 6.06 14.16
N GLN A 463 24.23 6.15 13.12
CA GLN A 463 23.24 5.11 12.78
C GLN A 463 23.21 4.82 11.28
N TYR A 464 23.38 3.53 10.92
CA TYR A 464 23.30 3.05 9.53
C TYR A 464 21.89 3.20 8.88
N MET A 465 20.82 3.43 9.65
CA MET A 465 19.45 3.44 9.14
C MET A 465 18.88 4.85 8.95
N CYS A 466 19.37 5.59 7.95
CA CYS A 466 18.67 6.78 7.45
C CYS A 466 17.95 6.46 6.12
N ARG A 467 16.61 6.42 6.14
CA ARG A 467 15.75 6.10 4.98
C ARG A 467 15.56 7.26 3.99
N ASN A 468 16.22 8.41 4.19
CA ASN A 468 16.05 9.60 3.36
C ASN A 468 17.29 9.88 2.51
N GLN A 469 17.32 9.34 1.29
CA GLN A 469 18.42 9.45 0.32
C GLN A 469 18.54 10.82 -0.39
N LYS A 470 17.71 11.82 -0.08
CA LYS A 470 17.67 13.08 -0.86
C LYS A 470 18.62 14.20 -0.37
N VAL A 471 19.36 14.01 0.71
CA VAL A 471 20.26 15.04 1.28
C VAL A 471 21.73 14.86 0.84
N PHE A 472 22.06 13.80 0.09
CA PHE A 472 23.45 13.36 -0.14
C PHE A 472 24.18 14.02 -1.32
N ALA A 473 23.74 15.19 -1.79
CA ALA A 473 24.26 15.81 -3.01
C ALA A 473 25.46 16.76 -2.79
N GLN A 474 26.04 16.84 -1.59
CA GLN A 474 27.21 17.69 -1.31
C GLN A 474 28.19 16.95 -0.38
N ARG A 475 29.50 17.06 -0.67
CA ARG A 475 30.67 16.39 -0.04
C ARG A 475 30.37 15.75 1.33
N ALA A 476 30.22 14.42 1.37
CA ALA A 476 29.81 13.71 2.58
C ALA A 476 30.73 12.53 2.91
N ILE A 477 31.75 12.78 3.74
CA ILE A 477 32.39 11.72 4.52
C ILE A 477 31.36 11.25 5.56
N SER A 478 30.88 10.02 5.43
CA SER A 478 29.96 9.40 6.39
C SER A 478 30.75 8.56 7.40
N ILE A 479 31.03 9.09 8.59
CA ILE A 479 31.63 8.29 9.66
C ILE A 479 30.54 7.40 10.27
N LEU A 480 30.62 6.08 10.06
CA LEU A 480 29.70 5.11 10.65
C LEU A 480 30.35 4.44 11.86
N HIS A 481 30.02 4.92 13.07
CA HIS A 481 30.39 4.26 14.34
C HIS A 481 29.71 2.89 14.56
N MET A 482 29.08 2.33 13.52
CA MET A 482 28.35 1.08 13.59
C MET A 482 28.54 0.23 12.33
N ILE A 483 28.80 -1.07 12.53
CA ILE A 483 28.69 -2.11 11.54
C ILE A 483 27.20 -2.23 11.23
N PRO A 484 26.79 -2.22 9.95
CA PRO A 484 25.40 -2.44 9.57
C PRO A 484 24.83 -3.62 10.35
N LYS A 485 23.57 -3.54 10.81
CA LYS A 485 22.90 -4.72 11.38
C LYS A 485 22.80 -5.76 10.28
N LEU A 486 23.77 -6.67 10.24
CA LEU A 486 23.65 -7.90 9.49
C LEU A 486 22.42 -8.63 10.06
N PRO A 487 21.40 -8.94 9.25
CA PRO A 487 20.30 -9.77 9.71
C PRO A 487 20.87 -10.98 10.45
N TYR A 488 20.28 -11.35 11.59
CA TYR A 488 20.76 -12.43 12.46
C TYR A 488 20.88 -13.81 11.77
N ASN A 489 20.51 -13.91 10.49
CA ASN A 489 20.41 -15.13 9.70
C ASN A 489 21.20 -15.06 8.37
N ILE A 490 22.19 -14.18 8.23
CA ILE A 490 23.11 -14.26 7.07
C ILE A 490 24.02 -15.46 7.31
N ASN A 491 23.67 -16.59 6.71
CA ASN A 491 24.36 -17.86 6.91
C ASN A 491 25.37 -18.17 5.80
N ASN A 492 25.42 -17.34 4.75
CA ASN A 492 26.37 -17.49 3.65
C ASN A 492 26.71 -16.16 2.94
N GLU A 493 27.77 -16.24 2.17
CA GLU A 493 28.41 -15.17 1.40
C GLU A 493 27.48 -14.48 0.38
N GLN A 494 26.55 -15.24 -0.22
CA GLN A 494 25.60 -14.72 -1.20
C GLN A 494 24.57 -13.76 -0.58
N GLN A 495 24.01 -14.12 0.58
CA GLN A 495 23.02 -13.29 1.29
C GLN A 495 23.61 -11.98 1.80
N LEU A 496 24.91 -11.96 2.10
CA LEU A 496 25.62 -10.75 2.47
C LEU A 496 25.80 -9.83 1.27
N ASN A 497 26.21 -10.37 0.13
CA ASN A 497 26.33 -9.62 -1.12
C ASN A 497 24.98 -9.05 -1.57
N ASP A 498 23.91 -9.85 -1.51
CA ASP A 498 22.57 -9.38 -1.83
C ASP A 498 22.10 -8.29 -0.87
N TYR A 499 22.42 -8.39 0.42
CA TYR A 499 22.10 -7.34 1.39
C TYR A 499 22.88 -6.05 1.13
N LEU A 500 24.18 -6.14 0.80
CA LEU A 500 25.03 -4.98 0.51
C LEU A 500 24.60 -4.25 -0.76
N VAL A 501 24.26 -5.00 -1.81
CA VAL A 501 23.71 -4.46 -3.07
C VAL A 501 22.35 -3.82 -2.84
N ASN A 502 21.47 -4.44 -2.05
CA ASN A 502 20.10 -3.95 -1.86
C ASN A 502 19.94 -2.86 -0.79
N SER A 503 20.82 -2.77 0.21
CA SER A 503 20.68 -1.80 1.32
C SER A 503 21.52 -0.53 1.14
N THR A 504 22.61 -0.58 0.37
CA THR A 504 23.57 0.51 0.26
C THR A 504 23.56 1.24 -1.10
N LEU A 505 23.05 0.63 -2.17
CA LEU A 505 23.38 1.03 -3.54
C LEU A 505 22.18 1.31 -4.47
N GLN A 506 20.95 1.36 -3.96
CA GLN A 506 19.77 1.46 -4.83
C GLN A 506 19.70 2.71 -5.74
N ASN A 507 20.60 3.69 -5.60
CA ASN A 507 20.70 4.86 -6.49
C ASN A 507 22.13 5.43 -6.68
N GLN A 508 23.20 4.73 -6.27
CA GLN A 508 24.59 5.24 -6.39
C GLN A 508 25.53 4.17 -6.97
N ASP A 509 26.46 4.61 -7.82
CA ASP A 509 27.51 3.75 -8.38
C ASP A 509 28.43 3.27 -7.23
N PRO A 510 28.60 1.94 -7.03
CA PRO A 510 29.55 1.39 -6.05
C PRO A 510 30.98 1.93 -6.23
N ALA A 511 31.31 2.42 -7.42
CA ALA A 511 32.58 3.07 -7.74
C ALA A 511 32.81 4.41 -7.02
N ASN A 512 31.91 4.89 -6.17
CA ASN A 512 32.13 6.14 -5.43
C ASN A 512 32.25 5.94 -3.91
N ILE A 513 32.35 4.70 -3.42
CA ILE A 513 32.42 4.41 -1.98
C ILE A 513 33.82 3.95 -1.60
N ILE A 514 34.33 4.47 -0.48
CA ILE A 514 35.58 4.03 0.19
C ILE A 514 35.22 3.52 1.58
N PHE A 515 35.70 2.34 1.95
CA PHE A 515 35.57 1.78 3.29
C PHE A 515 36.90 1.93 4.03
N VAL A 516 36.86 2.51 5.24
CA VAL A 516 38.02 2.60 6.12
C VAL A 516 37.69 1.92 7.43
N PHE A 517 38.39 0.85 7.78
CA PHE A 517 38.24 0.12 9.03
C PHE A 517 39.34 0.55 9.99
N LEU A 518 38.95 1.09 11.13
CA LEU A 518 39.88 1.74 12.06
C LEU A 518 39.81 1.12 13.45
N GLY A 519 40.95 0.56 13.89
CA GLY A 519 41.08 -0.15 15.17
C GLY A 519 40.23 -1.41 15.28
N MET A 520 39.92 -2.06 14.17
CA MET A 520 39.17 -3.33 14.11
C MET A 520 40.08 -4.55 14.40
N ASN A 521 40.92 -4.40 15.42
CA ASN A 521 41.90 -5.39 15.87
C ASN A 521 41.87 -5.48 17.41
N GLN A 522 42.74 -6.31 17.99
CA GLN A 522 42.78 -6.53 19.43
C GLN A 522 43.28 -5.29 20.21
N ASP A 523 44.10 -4.45 19.59
CA ASP A 523 44.65 -3.27 20.25
C ASP A 523 43.64 -2.14 20.29
N GLY A 524 42.90 -1.91 19.20
CA GLY A 524 41.73 -1.03 19.19
C GLY A 524 40.64 -1.48 20.17
N PHE A 525 40.46 -2.79 20.36
CA PHE A 525 39.58 -3.33 21.40
C PHE A 525 40.05 -2.96 22.81
N LYS A 526 41.35 -3.12 23.12
CA LYS A 526 41.91 -2.74 24.42
C LYS A 526 41.74 -1.25 24.70
N VAL A 527 42.02 -0.39 23.70
CA VAL A 527 41.85 1.07 23.81
C VAL A 527 40.38 1.42 24.03
N SER A 528 39.47 0.84 23.25
CA SER A 528 38.03 1.05 23.40
C SER A 528 37.52 0.63 24.78
N LEU A 529 37.97 -0.52 25.28
CA LEU A 529 37.61 -1.02 26.60
C LEU A 529 38.17 -0.14 27.72
N GLN A 530 39.43 0.30 27.60
CA GLN A 530 40.08 1.20 28.54
C GLN A 530 39.36 2.56 28.61
N ASN A 531 39.04 3.15 27.47
CA ASN A 531 38.29 4.42 27.39
C ASN A 531 36.92 4.29 28.06
N LEU A 532 36.24 3.18 27.79
CA LEU A 532 34.91 2.90 28.31
C LEU A 532 34.88 2.61 29.82
N GLN A 533 35.99 2.11 30.38
CA GLN A 533 36.18 1.91 31.82
C GLN A 533 36.74 3.15 32.54
N SER A 534 37.25 4.15 31.81
CA SER A 534 37.78 5.37 32.40
C SER A 534 36.65 6.29 32.90
N LYS A 535 36.80 6.85 34.11
CA LYS A 535 35.78 7.76 34.70
C LYS A 535 35.54 9.02 33.87
N ASN A 536 36.54 9.48 33.11
CA ASN A 536 36.44 10.70 32.30
C ASN A 536 35.37 10.63 31.19
N PHE A 537 35.02 9.43 30.71
CA PHE A 537 33.99 9.24 29.68
C PHE A 537 32.56 9.15 30.24
N GLN A 538 32.38 8.99 31.56
CA GLN A 538 31.04 8.88 32.18
C GLN A 538 30.42 10.25 32.49
N ASP A 539 31.26 11.29 32.66
CA ASP A 539 30.83 12.60 33.12
C ASP A 539 30.63 13.64 31.99
N GLN A 540 31.13 13.36 30.78
CA GLN A 540 30.93 14.23 29.61
C GLN A 540 29.79 13.67 28.77
N ASN A 541 28.77 14.49 28.45
CA ASN A 541 27.71 14.14 27.49
C ASN A 541 28.38 13.81 26.15
N PRO A 542 28.53 12.53 25.76
CA PRO A 542 29.24 12.24 24.53
C PRO A 542 28.42 12.77 23.36
N ILE A 543 29.08 13.27 22.32
CA ILE A 543 28.44 13.70 21.04
C ILE A 543 27.57 12.56 20.45
N ILE A 544 27.80 11.31 20.88
CA ILE A 544 27.15 10.09 20.41
C ILE A 544 25.79 9.87 21.11
N SER A 545 24.74 10.35 20.45
CA SER A 545 23.33 10.22 20.85
C SER A 545 22.85 8.77 21.09
N SER A 546 22.13 8.57 22.20
CA SER A 546 21.29 7.41 22.58
C SER A 546 21.93 6.02 22.78
N PHE A 547 22.90 5.61 21.93
CA PHE A 547 23.51 4.27 22.01
C PHE A 547 24.72 4.24 22.96
N GLY A 548 25.49 5.33 23.01
CA GLY A 548 26.59 5.50 23.97
C GLY A 548 26.11 5.37 25.41
N VAL A 549 24.95 5.97 25.73
CA VAL A 549 24.34 5.91 27.07
C VAL A 549 23.97 4.47 27.47
N GLN A 550 23.44 3.65 26.56
CA GLN A 550 23.11 2.25 26.87
C GLN A 550 24.37 1.39 27.08
N PHE A 551 25.45 1.72 26.38
CA PHE A 551 26.74 1.03 26.51
C PHE A 551 27.48 1.45 27.78
N THR A 552 27.56 2.75 28.09
CA THR A 552 28.26 3.27 29.27
C THR A 552 27.55 2.94 30.59
N THR A 553 26.23 2.74 30.56
CA THR A 553 25.44 2.31 31.75
C THR A 553 25.42 0.80 31.97
N ALA A 554 25.90 -0.01 31.02
CA ALA A 554 25.97 -1.46 31.18
C ALA A 554 27.07 -1.88 32.17
N LYS A 555 26.91 -3.04 32.82
CA LYS A 555 27.96 -3.58 33.71
C LYS A 555 29.25 -3.86 32.90
N PRO A 556 30.46 -3.72 33.48
CA PRO A 556 31.73 -3.91 32.77
C PRO A 556 31.83 -5.20 31.94
N LYS A 557 31.33 -6.31 32.48
CA LYS A 557 31.27 -7.60 31.76
C LYS A 557 30.40 -7.56 30.50
N VAL A 558 29.29 -6.84 30.54
CA VAL A 558 28.37 -6.67 29.39
C VAL A 558 28.98 -5.74 28.34
N GLN A 559 29.72 -4.72 28.78
CA GLN A 559 30.44 -3.81 27.89
C GLN A 559 31.53 -4.55 27.12
N GLN A 560 32.34 -5.36 27.81
CA GLN A 560 33.37 -6.20 27.21
C GLN A 560 32.78 -7.18 26.20
N LEU A 561 31.77 -7.97 26.58
CA LEU A 561 31.10 -8.92 25.68
C LEU A 561 30.49 -8.26 24.45
N SER A 562 30.00 -7.03 24.60
CA SER A 562 29.44 -6.29 23.49
C SER A 562 30.56 -5.84 22.54
N LEU A 563 31.65 -5.26 23.06
CA LEU A 563 32.83 -4.92 22.26
C LEU A 563 33.43 -6.14 21.53
N GLU A 564 33.48 -7.30 22.17
CA GLU A 564 33.98 -8.55 21.55
C GLU A 564 33.11 -8.96 20.34
N ARG A 565 31.78 -8.95 20.50
CA ARG A 565 30.84 -9.21 19.40
C ARG A 565 30.95 -8.18 18.28
N TRP A 566 31.28 -6.95 18.63
CA TRP A 566 31.48 -5.86 17.68
C TRP A 566 32.75 -6.08 16.86
N LEU A 567 33.86 -6.41 17.51
CA LEU A 567 35.11 -6.77 16.84
C LEU A 567 34.92 -7.97 15.90
N GLU A 568 34.25 -9.03 16.36
CA GLU A 568 33.97 -10.23 15.55
C GLU A 568 33.19 -9.87 14.27
N LYS A 569 32.09 -9.13 14.41
CA LYS A 569 31.29 -8.67 13.26
C LYS A 569 32.08 -7.75 12.33
N GLY A 570 32.93 -6.89 12.89
CA GLY A 570 33.72 -5.93 12.14
C GLY A 570 34.73 -6.63 11.26
N GLN A 571 35.36 -7.69 11.79
CA GLN A 571 36.30 -8.54 11.06
C GLN A 571 35.63 -9.34 9.95
N VAL A 572 34.42 -9.87 10.18
CA VAL A 572 33.64 -10.51 9.11
C VAL A 572 33.33 -9.51 8.00
N TYR A 573 32.85 -8.32 8.34
CA TYR A 573 32.53 -7.28 7.37
C TYR A 573 33.76 -6.76 6.62
N LEU A 574 34.91 -6.64 7.29
CA LEU A 574 36.18 -6.28 6.69
C LEU A 574 36.61 -7.27 5.60
N LYS A 575 36.58 -8.57 5.89
CA LYS A 575 36.93 -9.61 4.89
C LYS A 575 36.08 -9.52 3.63
N GLU A 576 34.81 -9.20 3.81
CA GLU A 576 33.83 -9.10 2.72
C GLU A 576 34.02 -7.82 1.89
N CYS A 577 34.30 -6.68 2.55
CA CYS A 577 34.70 -5.46 1.86
C CYS A 577 36.02 -5.65 1.11
N GLN A 578 37.02 -6.32 1.70
CA GLN A 578 38.29 -6.63 1.02
C GLN A 578 38.09 -7.55 -0.19
N LYS A 579 37.17 -8.53 -0.10
CA LYS A 579 36.84 -9.42 -1.20
C LYS A 579 36.16 -8.69 -2.35
N ASN A 580 35.13 -7.90 -2.06
CA ASN A 580 34.27 -7.29 -3.09
C ASN A 580 34.77 -5.91 -3.55
N TYR A 581 35.57 -5.22 -2.73
CA TYR A 581 36.08 -3.86 -2.96
C TYR A 581 37.55 -3.71 -2.54
N PRO A 582 38.49 -4.52 -3.09
CA PRO A 582 39.88 -4.59 -2.62
C PRO A 582 40.61 -3.26 -2.72
N ASN A 583 40.39 -2.49 -3.79
CA ASN A 583 41.05 -1.20 -4.01
C ASN A 583 40.38 -0.04 -3.29
N ARG A 584 39.35 -0.30 -2.49
CA ARG A 584 38.54 0.73 -1.82
C ARG A 584 38.34 0.42 -0.34
N THR A 585 39.01 -0.60 0.16
CA THR A 585 38.91 -1.04 1.55
C THR A 585 40.26 -0.87 2.22
N PHE A 586 40.33 0.06 3.16
CA PHE A 586 41.54 0.42 3.88
C PHE A 586 41.42 -0.01 5.34
N VAL A 587 42.53 -0.49 5.91
CA VAL A 587 42.62 -0.84 7.33
C VAL A 587 43.66 0.05 7.98
N LEU A 588 43.28 0.69 9.07
CA LEU A 588 44.14 1.49 9.91
C LEU A 588 44.14 0.87 11.31
N ASP A 589 45.30 0.37 11.74
CA ASP A 589 45.42 -0.27 13.06
C ASP A 589 45.28 0.73 14.20
N GLU A 590 45.75 1.96 13.97
CA GLU A 590 45.69 3.10 14.87
C GLU A 590 45.14 4.32 14.13
N PHE A 591 44.60 5.27 14.89
CA PHE A 591 44.10 6.51 14.29
C PHE A 591 45.25 7.39 13.84
N ASP A 592 45.35 7.53 12.52
CA ASP A 592 46.31 8.40 11.85
C ASP A 592 45.55 9.27 10.86
N LEU A 593 45.33 10.51 11.26
CA LEU A 593 44.61 11.50 10.45
C LEU A 593 45.33 11.77 9.12
N GLN A 594 46.66 11.79 9.11
CA GLN A 594 47.43 12.05 7.88
C GLN A 594 47.25 10.91 6.88
N LYS A 595 47.21 9.66 7.36
CA LYS A 595 46.88 8.51 6.49
C LYS A 595 45.45 8.55 5.98
N LEU A 596 44.49 8.95 6.81
CA LEU A 596 43.09 9.09 6.38
C LEU A 596 42.96 10.19 5.31
N GLU A 597 43.60 11.34 5.52
CA GLU A 597 43.67 12.43 4.53
C GLU A 597 44.33 11.96 3.23
N LEU A 598 45.41 11.18 3.31
CA LEU A 598 46.08 10.62 2.14
C LEU A 598 45.16 9.67 1.36
N ILE A 599 44.44 8.78 2.06
CA ILE A 599 43.46 7.87 1.45
C ILE A 599 42.40 8.69 0.70
N ILE A 600 41.83 9.72 1.33
CA ILE A 600 40.79 10.55 0.70
C ILE A 600 41.34 11.26 -0.54
N LYS A 601 42.49 11.92 -0.41
CA LYS A 601 43.15 12.65 -1.50
C LYS A 601 43.50 11.73 -2.67
N GLN A 602 43.91 10.49 -2.42
CA GLN A 602 44.25 9.54 -3.48
C GLN A 602 43.09 9.30 -4.46
N PHE A 603 41.83 9.31 -3.97
CA PHE A 603 40.67 9.17 -4.84
C PHE A 603 40.19 10.49 -5.44
N GLU A 604 40.40 11.61 -4.75
CA GLU A 604 40.15 12.94 -5.32
C GLU A 604 41.08 13.22 -6.52
N TYR A 605 42.38 12.88 -6.42
CA TYR A 605 43.35 13.05 -7.51
C TYR A 605 43.14 12.08 -8.68
N ALA A 606 42.67 10.86 -8.42
CA ALA A 606 42.34 9.90 -9.48
C ALA A 606 41.12 10.35 -10.31
N GLU A 607 40.25 11.18 -9.75
CA GLU A 607 39.15 11.82 -10.48
C GLU A 607 39.57 13.13 -11.15
N GLN A 608 40.41 13.95 -10.51
CA GLN A 608 40.93 15.20 -11.11
C GLN A 608 41.81 14.95 -12.34
N SER A 609 42.61 13.88 -12.36
CA SER A 609 43.42 13.51 -13.54
C SER A 609 42.59 13.06 -14.75
N GLN A 610 41.29 12.81 -14.60
CA GLN A 610 40.35 12.62 -15.71
C GLN A 610 39.66 13.91 -16.17
N ILE A 611 39.80 15.00 -15.40
CA ILE A 611 39.13 16.29 -15.62
C ILE A 611 40.11 17.32 -16.24
N GLU A 612 41.42 17.23 -15.94
CA GLU A 612 42.43 18.18 -16.42
C GLU A 612 42.69 18.16 -17.96
N ASP A 613 42.09 17.22 -18.71
CA ASP A 613 42.09 17.26 -20.18
C ASP A 613 40.93 18.12 -20.77
N GLN A 614 40.05 18.70 -19.95
CA GLN A 614 38.91 19.50 -20.42
C GLN A 614 38.71 20.79 -19.60
N ASN A 615 39.42 21.82 -20.06
CA ASN A 615 39.12 23.25 -19.98
C ASN A 615 39.33 24.00 -18.65
N GLU A 616 40.29 24.95 -18.70
CA GLU A 616 40.23 26.24 -18.02
C GLU A 616 39.00 27.03 -18.48
N ILE A 617 38.02 27.22 -17.60
CA ILE A 617 37.10 28.37 -17.66
C ILE A 617 36.89 28.85 -16.22
N ASP A 618 37.37 30.06 -15.95
CA ASP A 618 37.13 30.79 -14.70
C ASP A 618 35.63 31.11 -14.54
N PHE A 619 35.06 30.73 -13.39
CA PHE A 619 33.78 31.26 -12.91
C PHE A 619 34.01 31.94 -11.56
N GLU A 620 33.72 33.23 -11.51
CA GLU A 620 33.67 34.03 -10.30
C GLU A 620 32.58 33.50 -9.36
N GLU A 621 32.97 33.12 -8.14
CA GLU A 621 32.05 32.78 -7.05
C GLU A 621 31.31 34.04 -6.57
N SER A 622 29.99 34.06 -6.72
CA SER A 622 29.14 34.98 -5.97
C SER A 622 28.73 34.33 -4.66
N ASP A 623 29.07 34.96 -3.53
CA ASP A 623 28.60 34.62 -2.19
C ASP A 623 27.07 34.56 -2.14
N GLU A 624 26.48 33.36 -2.16
CA GLU A 624 25.04 33.17 -1.94
C GLU A 624 24.70 33.34 -0.46
N ASP A 625 23.91 34.37 -0.17
CA ASP A 625 23.33 34.67 1.13
C ASP A 625 22.66 33.44 1.78
N VAL A 626 23.12 33.09 2.98
CA VAL A 626 22.54 32.03 3.81
C VAL A 626 21.09 32.40 4.16
N CYS A 627 20.14 31.77 3.49
CA CYS A 627 18.71 32.01 3.69
C CYS A 627 18.28 31.67 5.14
N ALA A 628 17.60 32.59 5.81
CA ALA A 628 17.21 32.45 7.22
C ALA A 628 16.29 31.22 7.44
N GLN A 629 16.72 30.30 8.32
CA GLN A 629 15.96 29.10 8.66
C GLN A 629 14.81 29.43 9.64
N LYS A 630 13.59 29.01 9.31
CA LYS A 630 12.42 29.13 10.19
C LYS A 630 12.13 27.83 10.93
N ASN A 631 11.90 27.92 12.23
CA ASN A 631 11.56 26.82 13.11
C ASN A 631 10.12 26.98 13.63
N ILE A 632 9.23 26.07 13.26
CA ILE A 632 7.81 26.11 13.62
C ILE A 632 7.48 24.90 14.49
N VAL A 633 6.96 25.12 15.70
CA VAL A 633 6.40 24.03 16.53
C VAL A 633 4.91 23.95 16.32
N ILE A 634 4.43 22.79 15.85
CA ILE A 634 3.01 22.53 15.65
C ILE A 634 2.52 21.58 16.75
N ILE A 635 1.50 22.01 17.50
CA ILE A 635 1.02 21.32 18.69
C ILE A 635 -0.33 20.66 18.39
N TYR A 636 -0.40 19.36 18.62
CA TYR A 636 -1.58 18.51 18.40
C TYR A 636 -2.15 17.98 19.72
N PRO A 637 -3.36 18.42 20.11
CA PRO A 637 -4.04 17.88 21.27
C PRO A 637 -4.63 16.50 20.96
N LEU A 638 -4.07 15.44 21.54
CA LEU A 638 -4.62 14.08 21.49
C LEU A 638 -5.63 13.89 22.62
N MET A 639 -6.71 14.66 22.56
CA MET A 639 -7.74 14.75 23.58
C MET A 639 -9.14 14.58 22.98
N ILE A 640 -10.13 14.37 23.84
CA ILE A 640 -11.56 14.31 23.47
C ILE A 640 -12.28 15.63 23.80
N PRO A 641 -13.50 15.88 23.28
CA PRO A 641 -14.33 17.03 23.66
C PRO A 641 -14.49 17.15 25.18
N GLY A 642 -14.57 18.37 25.73
CA GLY A 642 -14.71 18.60 27.18
C GLY A 642 -13.41 18.67 27.97
N SER A 643 -12.27 18.44 27.33
CA SER A 643 -10.96 18.35 27.98
C SER A 643 -10.26 19.65 28.34
N GLY A 644 -10.93 20.79 28.23
CA GLY A 644 -10.34 22.10 28.53
C GLY A 644 -9.35 22.63 27.47
N LYS A 645 -9.32 22.06 26.25
CA LYS A 645 -8.43 22.51 25.15
C LYS A 645 -8.46 24.02 24.94
N SER A 646 -9.64 24.59 24.69
CA SER A 646 -9.76 26.01 24.40
C SER A 646 -9.37 26.89 25.60
N THR A 647 -9.57 26.41 26.83
CA THR A 647 -9.07 27.09 28.03
C THR A 647 -7.54 27.06 28.07
N LEU A 648 -6.93 25.90 27.79
CA LEU A 648 -5.48 25.78 27.70
C LEU A 648 -4.90 26.69 26.61
N VAL A 649 -5.54 26.77 25.44
CA VAL A 649 -5.10 27.68 24.34
C VAL A 649 -5.19 29.13 24.76
N LYS A 650 -6.30 29.56 25.37
CA LYS A 650 -6.45 30.92 25.91
C LYS A 650 -5.39 31.22 26.95
N TYR A 651 -5.14 30.28 27.86
CA TYR A 651 -4.12 30.41 28.89
C TYR A 651 -2.72 30.52 28.27
N LEU A 652 -2.39 29.68 27.28
CA LEU A 652 -1.12 29.73 26.55
C LEU A 652 -0.94 31.07 25.83
N LYS A 653 -1.95 31.56 25.11
CA LYS A 653 -1.90 32.88 24.45
C LYS A 653 -1.60 34.02 25.42
N ASN A 654 -2.15 33.97 26.62
CA ASN A 654 -1.98 35.04 27.61
C ASN A 654 -0.64 34.94 28.36
N ASN A 655 -0.11 33.73 28.55
CA ASN A 655 1.02 33.49 29.45
C ASN A 655 2.32 33.08 28.74
N TYR A 656 2.26 32.56 27.52
CA TYR A 656 3.43 32.18 26.73
C TYR A 656 3.90 33.36 25.87
N LYS A 657 5.05 33.94 26.22
CA LYS A 657 5.58 35.17 25.59
C LYS A 657 6.89 34.96 24.82
N ASP A 658 7.47 33.77 24.87
CA ASP A 658 8.82 33.53 24.34
C ASP A 658 8.87 33.57 22.81
N TYR A 659 7.81 33.10 22.13
CA TYR A 659 7.69 33.11 20.67
C TYR A 659 6.28 33.49 20.22
N PRO A 660 6.12 34.02 18.99
CA PRO A 660 4.82 34.22 18.36
C PRO A 660 3.97 32.95 18.43
N PHE A 661 2.78 33.09 19.02
CA PHE A 661 1.83 31.99 19.23
C PHE A 661 0.60 32.19 18.36
N TYR A 662 0.35 31.21 17.50
CA TYR A 662 -0.79 31.13 16.60
C TYR A 662 -1.65 29.93 16.98
N ASP A 663 -2.92 29.97 16.62
CA ASP A 663 -3.83 28.84 16.77
C ASP A 663 -4.85 28.76 15.64
N ILE A 664 -5.44 27.57 15.51
CA ILE A 664 -6.54 27.28 14.60
C ILE A 664 -7.62 26.57 15.40
N CYS A 665 -8.78 27.21 15.58
CA CYS A 665 -9.91 26.63 16.30
C CYS A 665 -10.92 25.99 15.35
N ALA A 666 -11.06 24.66 15.41
CA ALA A 666 -11.99 23.93 14.56
C ALA A 666 -13.46 24.31 14.85
N ASP A 667 -13.77 24.68 16.09
CA ASP A 667 -15.12 25.07 16.49
C ASP A 667 -15.51 26.42 15.86
N GLU A 668 -14.59 27.40 15.86
CA GLU A 668 -14.80 28.70 15.22
C GLU A 668 -14.96 28.57 13.70
N ILE A 669 -14.12 27.76 13.05
CA ILE A 669 -14.21 27.49 11.61
C ILE A 669 -15.56 26.86 11.27
N THR A 670 -16.00 25.89 12.09
CA THR A 670 -17.29 25.23 11.87
C THR A 670 -18.45 26.21 12.04
N LEU A 671 -18.42 27.09 13.04
CA LEU A 671 -19.45 28.11 13.23
C LEU A 671 -19.49 29.12 12.10
N GLN A 672 -18.33 29.55 11.63
CA GLN A 672 -18.25 30.43 10.47
C GLN A 672 -18.88 29.75 9.24
N LEU A 673 -18.56 28.47 9.03
CA LEU A 673 -19.11 27.68 7.93
C LEU A 673 -20.63 27.49 8.04
N ILE A 674 -21.16 27.29 9.26
CA ILE A 674 -22.60 27.25 9.52
C ILE A 674 -23.24 28.59 9.14
N LYS A 675 -22.66 29.72 9.59
CA LYS A 675 -23.15 31.07 9.25
C LYS A 675 -23.13 31.32 7.74
N ASP A 676 -22.03 30.96 7.08
CA ASP A 676 -21.80 31.22 5.65
C ASP A 676 -22.70 30.36 4.75
N LYS A 677 -22.96 29.10 5.13
CA LYS A 677 -23.69 28.13 4.29
C LYS A 677 -25.17 28.02 4.61
N LEU A 678 -25.57 28.23 5.86
CA LEU A 678 -26.94 28.00 6.32
C LEU A 678 -27.66 29.28 6.77
N GLY A 679 -26.95 30.40 6.93
CA GLY A 679 -27.52 31.67 7.38
C GLY A 679 -28.06 31.62 8.83
N GLN A 680 -28.91 32.57 9.20
CA GLN A 680 -29.62 32.56 10.48
C GLN A 680 -30.80 31.56 10.40
N ASN A 681 -30.52 30.29 10.69
CA ASN A 681 -31.51 29.20 10.68
C ASN A 681 -32.02 28.90 12.11
N THR A 682 -33.33 28.62 12.25
CA THR A 682 -33.98 28.26 13.51
C THR A 682 -33.77 26.79 13.94
N GLU A 683 -33.17 25.96 13.08
CA GLU A 683 -32.85 24.56 13.40
C GLU A 683 -31.83 24.44 14.54
N SER A 684 -31.82 23.29 15.24
CA SER A 684 -30.82 23.03 16.28
C SER A 684 -29.40 22.98 15.68
N LEU A 685 -28.41 23.44 16.45
CA LEU A 685 -27.02 23.52 16.02
C LEU A 685 -26.43 22.15 15.63
N ALA A 686 -26.93 21.06 16.23
CA ALA A 686 -26.57 19.70 15.87
C ALA A 686 -26.97 19.33 14.43
N ILE A 687 -28.17 19.75 13.98
CA ILE A 687 -28.64 19.53 12.62
C ILE A 687 -27.83 20.39 11.64
N GLN A 688 -27.59 21.65 12.00
CA GLN A 688 -26.77 22.56 11.20
C GLN A 688 -25.34 22.03 11.02
N PHE A 689 -24.74 21.50 12.10
CA PHE A 689 -23.43 20.84 12.07
C PHE A 689 -23.40 19.66 11.09
N GLN A 690 -24.42 18.78 11.12
CA GLN A 690 -24.50 17.65 10.21
C GLN A 690 -24.56 18.09 8.74
N LYS A 691 -25.30 19.17 8.45
CA LYS A 691 -25.41 19.72 7.09
C LYS A 691 -24.09 20.28 6.57
N VAL A 692 -23.26 20.87 7.44
CA VAL A 692 -21.95 21.42 7.02
C VAL A 692 -20.78 20.44 7.17
N PHE A 693 -21.00 19.26 7.75
CA PHE A 693 -19.93 18.34 8.16
C PHE A 693 -18.94 18.00 7.03
N LEU A 694 -19.43 17.84 5.80
CA LEU A 694 -18.60 17.52 4.63
C LEU A 694 -17.65 18.67 4.24
N TYR A 695 -17.99 19.92 4.57
CA TYR A 695 -17.21 21.11 4.25
C TYR A 695 -16.19 21.48 5.33
N ILE A 696 -16.39 21.04 6.59
CA ILE A 696 -15.51 21.38 7.73
C ILE A 696 -14.06 21.02 7.43
N LYS A 697 -13.84 19.87 6.78
CA LYS A 697 -12.49 19.40 6.46
C LYS A 697 -11.76 20.40 5.56
N GLU A 698 -12.39 20.84 4.49
CA GLU A 698 -11.78 21.75 3.52
C GLU A 698 -11.57 23.14 4.10
N ALA A 699 -12.57 23.68 4.78
CA ALA A 699 -12.48 24.98 5.46
C ALA A 699 -11.34 25.00 6.49
N PHE A 700 -11.18 23.91 7.24
CA PHE A 700 -10.08 23.77 8.19
C PHE A 700 -8.71 23.75 7.50
N GLN A 701 -8.58 23.09 6.35
CA GLN A 701 -7.33 23.08 5.59
C GLN A 701 -6.98 24.46 5.02
N GLN A 702 -7.98 25.18 4.52
CA GLN A 702 -7.78 26.54 4.01
C GLN A 702 -7.27 27.47 5.11
N GLU A 703 -7.90 27.45 6.30
CA GLU A 703 -7.44 28.25 7.43
C GLU A 703 -6.05 27.79 7.92
N PHE A 704 -5.78 26.48 7.92
CA PHE A 704 -4.45 25.96 8.23
C PHE A 704 -3.36 26.47 7.29
N HIS A 705 -3.58 26.39 5.98
CA HIS A 705 -2.66 26.92 4.97
C HIS A 705 -2.44 28.42 5.13
N LYS A 706 -3.52 29.18 5.35
CA LYS A 706 -3.47 30.61 5.57
C LYS A 706 -2.60 30.95 6.78
N LYS A 707 -2.80 30.27 7.92
CA LYS A 707 -2.01 30.49 9.14
C LYS A 707 -0.54 30.10 9.00
N ILE A 708 -0.24 29.00 8.31
CA ILE A 708 1.14 28.64 8.01
C ILE A 708 1.82 29.69 7.11
N ASN A 709 1.13 30.18 6.09
CA ASN A 709 1.65 31.25 5.24
C ASN A 709 1.87 32.56 6.00
N GLU A 710 0.98 32.90 6.93
CA GLU A 710 1.14 34.04 7.85
C GLU A 710 2.41 33.91 8.69
N ILE A 711 2.65 32.74 9.29
CA ILE A 711 3.87 32.45 10.07
C ILE A 711 5.13 32.60 9.21
N ILE A 712 5.09 32.05 8.00
CA ILE A 712 6.24 32.01 7.09
C ILE A 712 6.56 33.40 6.57
N ASN A 713 5.55 34.22 6.28
CA ASN A 713 5.75 35.59 5.83
C ASN A 713 6.06 36.58 6.98
N SER A 714 5.93 36.17 8.24
CA SER A 714 6.32 37.01 9.38
C SER A 714 7.85 37.17 9.46
N ASN A 715 8.38 38.20 10.14
CA ASN A 715 9.83 38.35 10.33
C ASN A 715 10.41 37.41 11.41
N ASN A 716 9.59 36.56 12.02
CA ASN A 716 10.02 35.71 13.12
C ASN A 716 10.67 34.42 12.59
N GLU A 717 11.85 34.10 13.11
CA GLU A 717 12.55 32.84 12.85
C GLU A 717 11.90 31.65 13.57
N LYS A 718 11.20 31.92 14.68
CA LYS A 718 10.60 30.89 15.54
C LYS A 718 9.13 31.19 15.75
N ALA A 719 8.28 30.17 15.67
CA ALA A 719 6.85 30.31 15.89
C ALA A 719 6.23 29.04 16.47
N VAL A 720 5.09 29.20 17.14
CA VAL A 720 4.29 28.11 17.68
C VAL A 720 2.90 28.17 17.06
N LEU A 721 2.40 27.05 16.56
CA LEU A 721 1.04 26.91 16.03
C LEU A 721 0.31 25.81 16.81
N PHE A 722 -0.78 26.18 17.49
CA PHE A 722 -1.62 25.24 18.22
C PHE A 722 -2.85 24.85 17.42
N ILE A 723 -3.12 23.55 17.29
CA ILE A 723 -4.26 23.04 16.54
C ILE A 723 -5.40 22.71 17.50
N ASP A 724 -6.31 23.65 17.78
CA ASP A 724 -7.48 23.43 18.65
C ASP A 724 -8.57 22.62 17.93
N ARG A 725 -8.27 21.33 17.74
CA ARG A 725 -9.13 20.31 17.13
C ARG A 725 -8.91 18.97 17.83
N ASN A 726 -9.96 18.17 18.03
CA ASN A 726 -9.78 16.80 18.53
C ASN A 726 -8.99 15.95 17.50
N CYS A 727 -7.72 15.68 17.79
CA CYS A 727 -6.81 14.99 16.88
C CYS A 727 -6.82 13.49 17.14
N VAL A 728 -7.93 12.84 16.80
CA VAL A 728 -8.04 11.37 16.79
C VAL A 728 -6.98 10.76 15.87
N PRO A 729 -6.53 9.51 16.09
CA PRO A 729 -5.32 8.96 15.45
C PRO A 729 -5.31 9.03 13.92
N HIS A 730 -6.46 8.79 13.28
CA HIS A 730 -6.57 8.87 11.81
C HIS A 730 -6.53 10.32 11.29
N THR A 731 -7.08 11.28 12.05
CA THR A 731 -7.03 12.71 11.71
C THR A 731 -5.60 13.25 11.88
N LEU A 732 -4.88 12.77 12.90
CA LEU A 732 -3.49 13.13 13.12
C LEU A 732 -2.59 12.75 11.92
N LEU A 733 -2.72 11.52 11.40
CA LEU A 733 -2.00 11.08 10.19
C LEU A 733 -2.22 12.03 9.03
N TYR A 734 -3.50 12.32 8.79
CA TYR A 734 -3.90 13.18 7.69
C TYR A 734 -3.28 14.58 7.80
N MET A 735 -3.27 15.17 8.99
CA MET A 735 -2.69 16.51 9.19
C MET A 735 -1.17 16.50 9.04
N ILE A 736 -0.49 15.45 9.49
CA ILE A 736 0.97 15.34 9.38
C ILE A 736 1.40 15.18 7.91
N ASP A 737 0.69 14.35 7.15
CA ASP A 737 0.94 14.20 5.72
C ASP A 737 0.70 15.51 4.97
N HIS A 738 -0.31 16.27 5.39
CA HIS A 738 -0.59 17.58 4.83
C HIS A 738 0.52 18.60 5.13
N ILE A 739 1.06 18.60 6.34
CA ILE A 739 2.23 19.43 6.69
C ILE A 739 3.45 19.09 5.85
N LYS A 740 3.73 17.80 5.62
CA LYS A 740 4.85 17.40 4.77
C LYS A 740 4.70 17.93 3.35
N ALA A 741 3.48 17.89 2.81
CA ALA A 741 3.20 18.47 1.50
C ALA A 741 3.47 19.98 1.50
N ILE A 742 2.97 20.70 2.52
CA ILE A 742 3.22 22.14 2.68
C ILE A 742 4.72 22.46 2.81
N GLN A 743 5.45 21.72 3.63
CA GLN A 743 6.89 21.90 3.81
C GLN A 743 7.64 21.73 2.49
N THR A 744 7.25 20.73 1.69
CA THR A 744 7.82 20.49 0.36
C THR A 744 7.50 21.63 -0.61
N ASP A 745 6.24 22.04 -0.69
CA ASP A 745 5.79 23.11 -1.58
C ASP A 745 6.47 24.44 -1.27
N ILE A 746 6.69 24.74 0.01
CA ILE A 746 7.28 26.01 0.43
C ILE A 746 8.79 26.03 0.26
N ALA A 747 9.47 24.91 0.59
CA ALA A 747 10.90 24.77 0.32
C ALA A 747 11.21 24.98 -1.17
N LEU A 748 10.35 24.46 -2.06
CA LEU A 748 10.49 24.61 -3.51
C LEU A 748 10.17 26.02 -4.02
N LYS A 749 9.19 26.71 -3.43
CA LYS A 749 8.68 27.99 -3.98
C LYS A 749 9.31 29.25 -3.40
N LYS A 750 9.78 29.21 -2.16
CA LYS A 750 10.20 30.42 -1.42
C LYS A 750 11.66 30.42 -0.98
N GLY A 751 12.41 29.33 -1.22
CA GLY A 751 13.81 29.22 -0.77
C GLY A 751 13.99 29.21 0.75
N VAL A 752 12.91 29.19 1.53
CA VAL A 752 12.96 29.21 2.99
C VAL A 752 13.10 27.78 3.53
N SER A 753 14.16 27.55 4.31
CA SER A 753 14.31 26.30 5.07
C SER A 753 13.36 26.31 6.27
N ILE A 754 12.39 25.40 6.29
CA ILE A 754 11.42 25.27 7.39
C ILE A 754 11.66 23.96 8.13
N LYS A 755 11.93 24.05 9.43
CA LYS A 755 11.89 22.90 10.36
C LYS A 755 10.58 22.91 11.11
N ILE A 756 9.84 21.80 11.03
CA ILE A 756 8.55 21.63 11.71
C ILE A 756 8.68 20.57 12.80
N TYR A 757 8.37 20.96 14.03
CA TYR A 757 8.34 20.07 15.20
C TYR A 757 6.89 19.80 15.59
N ASN A 758 6.42 18.58 15.33
CA ASN A 758 5.11 18.09 15.74
C ASN A 758 5.17 17.58 17.19
N VAL A 759 4.37 18.22 18.05
CA VAL A 759 4.25 17.86 19.46
C VAL A 759 2.86 17.29 19.71
N GLY A 760 2.81 16.01 20.08
CA GLY A 760 1.59 15.43 20.62
C GLY A 760 1.50 15.67 22.11
N PHE A 761 0.30 15.72 22.66
CA PHE A 761 0.17 15.55 24.11
C PHE A 761 -0.98 14.63 24.44
N THR A 762 -0.73 13.73 25.38
CA THR A 762 -1.65 12.69 25.83
C THR A 762 -1.80 12.79 27.34
N PHE A 763 -2.77 12.08 27.89
CA PHE A 763 -2.82 11.88 29.34
C PHE A 763 -1.96 10.67 29.73
N PRO A 764 -1.34 10.67 30.92
CA PRO A 764 -0.62 9.52 31.42
C PRO A 764 -1.58 8.34 31.57
N THR A 765 -1.23 7.21 30.95
CA THR A 765 -1.96 5.95 31.11
C THR A 765 -1.78 5.45 32.54
N GLN A 766 -2.85 5.38 33.32
CA GLN A 766 -2.90 4.50 34.50
C GLN A 766 -3.32 3.08 34.07
N GLU A 767 -3.12 2.08 34.92
CA GLU A 767 -3.27 0.65 34.58
C GLU A 767 -4.67 0.23 34.09
N SER A 768 -5.71 1.06 34.30
CA SER A 768 -7.10 0.79 33.90
C SER A 768 -7.52 1.54 32.61
N ASN A 769 -7.09 1.03 31.45
CA ASN A 769 -7.50 1.59 30.15
C ASN A 769 -8.95 1.20 29.79
N ILE A 770 -9.76 2.18 29.36
CA ILE A 770 -11.11 1.94 28.86
C ILE A 770 -11.02 1.23 27.50
N GLN A 771 -11.40 -0.05 27.40
CA GLN A 771 -11.48 -0.79 26.13
C GLN A 771 -10.27 -0.59 25.18
N ASN A 772 -9.04 -0.65 25.70
CA ASN A 772 -7.80 -0.40 24.92
C ASN A 772 -7.65 1.02 24.33
N THR A 773 -8.32 2.02 24.86
CA THR A 773 -8.03 3.45 24.59
C THR A 773 -6.83 3.91 25.44
N PRO A 774 -6.16 5.03 25.12
CA PRO A 774 -5.06 5.57 25.93
C PRO A 774 -5.57 6.35 27.16
N PHE A 775 -6.87 6.33 27.44
CA PHE A 775 -7.49 7.13 28.50
C PHE A 775 -7.98 6.23 29.64
N CYS A 776 -7.83 6.70 30.87
CA CYS A 776 -8.37 6.03 32.06
C CYS A 776 -9.83 6.44 32.34
N PHE A 777 -10.52 5.67 33.17
CA PHE A 777 -11.91 5.93 33.55
C PHE A 777 -12.12 7.27 34.27
N ASP A 778 -11.23 7.63 35.20
CA ASP A 778 -11.32 8.90 35.93
C ASP A 778 -11.29 10.10 34.97
N TYR A 779 -10.46 10.02 33.93
CA TYR A 779 -10.40 11.01 32.89
C TYR A 779 -11.74 11.09 32.15
N ALA A 780 -12.29 9.97 31.68
CA ALA A 780 -13.57 9.98 30.97
C ALA A 780 -14.72 10.53 31.83
N LEU A 781 -14.78 10.16 33.12
CA LEU A 781 -15.77 10.68 34.07
C LEU A 781 -15.64 12.18 34.28
N THR A 782 -14.41 12.68 34.43
CA THR A 782 -14.19 14.11 34.60
C THR A 782 -14.63 14.89 33.38
N ILE A 783 -14.27 14.41 32.20
CA ILE A 783 -14.63 15.03 30.93
C ILE A 783 -16.16 15.08 30.77
N LEU A 784 -16.82 13.97 31.07
CA LEU A 784 -18.28 13.89 31.05
C LEU A 784 -18.88 14.91 32.01
N ASN A 785 -18.45 14.95 33.28
CA ASN A 785 -18.96 15.92 34.24
C ASN A 785 -18.78 17.37 33.74
N ARG A 786 -17.59 17.72 33.23
CA ARG A 786 -17.34 19.06 32.65
C ARG A 786 -18.29 19.38 31.49
N LEU A 787 -18.57 18.41 30.61
CA LEU A 787 -19.53 18.60 29.52
C LEU A 787 -20.97 18.77 30.01
N LEU A 788 -21.38 18.00 31.02
CA LEU A 788 -22.72 18.05 31.59
C LEU A 788 -23.02 19.38 32.29
N VAL A 789 -22.01 19.98 32.95
CA VAL A 789 -22.17 21.25 33.67
C VAL A 789 -22.06 22.47 32.76
N ARG A 790 -21.38 22.34 31.62
CA ARG A 790 -21.12 23.46 30.72
C ARG A 790 -22.35 23.84 29.90
N ASN A 791 -22.94 25.00 30.18
CA ASN A 791 -24.17 25.51 29.52
C ASN A 791 -23.92 26.37 28.25
N ASP A 792 -22.67 26.49 27.81
CA ASP A 792 -22.28 27.48 26.79
C ASP A 792 -21.33 26.90 25.72
N HIS A 793 -21.36 25.59 25.49
CA HIS A 793 -20.47 25.00 24.49
C HIS A 793 -20.86 25.47 23.08
N ILE A 794 -19.91 26.12 22.41
CA ILE A 794 -20.17 26.89 21.19
C ILE A 794 -20.77 26.06 20.04
N LEU A 795 -20.37 24.80 19.89
CA LEU A 795 -20.94 23.86 18.91
C LEU A 795 -21.94 22.82 19.45
N LEU A 796 -21.86 22.45 20.73
CA LEU A 796 -22.66 21.34 21.28
C LEU A 796 -23.94 21.83 21.97
N GLY A 797 -24.11 23.15 22.12
CA GLY A 797 -25.30 23.77 22.72
C GLY A 797 -25.55 23.32 24.15
N ASN A 798 -26.83 23.17 24.52
CA ASN A 798 -27.29 22.70 25.84
C ASN A 798 -27.82 21.27 25.84
N ASP A 799 -27.73 20.57 24.72
CA ASP A 799 -28.20 19.19 24.62
C ASP A 799 -27.21 18.24 25.30
N VAL A 800 -27.59 17.80 26.50
CA VAL A 800 -26.82 16.92 27.39
C VAL A 800 -26.58 15.55 26.74
N LEU A 801 -27.60 15.02 26.05
CA LEU A 801 -27.51 13.74 25.36
C LEU A 801 -26.53 13.83 24.19
N TYR A 802 -26.66 14.87 23.37
CA TYR A 802 -25.78 15.11 22.24
C TYR A 802 -24.32 15.27 22.66
N LYS A 803 -24.04 16.06 23.72
CA LYS A 803 -22.69 16.20 24.28
C LYS A 803 -22.10 14.86 24.70
N THR A 804 -22.89 14.04 25.39
CA THR A 804 -22.48 12.72 25.86
C THR A 804 -22.16 11.80 24.69
N GLN A 805 -23.03 11.75 23.67
CA GLN A 805 -22.80 10.96 22.46
C GLN A 805 -21.54 11.39 21.72
N VAL A 806 -21.32 12.69 21.53
CA VAL A 806 -20.13 13.23 20.85
C VAL A 806 -18.85 12.89 21.63
N CYS A 807 -18.88 12.98 22.96
CA CYS A 807 -17.78 12.59 23.83
C CYS A 807 -17.43 11.11 23.68
N MET A 808 -18.42 10.22 23.81
CA MET A 808 -18.23 8.77 23.72
C MET A 808 -17.80 8.33 22.32
N LYS A 809 -18.33 8.96 21.27
CA LYS A 809 -17.88 8.72 19.89
C LYS A 809 -16.42 9.08 19.70
N ASN A 810 -15.97 10.22 20.24
CA ASN A 810 -14.55 10.59 20.19
C ASN A 810 -13.68 9.62 20.99
N LEU A 811 -14.13 9.18 22.16
CA LEU A 811 -13.44 8.17 22.97
C LEU A 811 -13.29 6.84 22.21
N ALA A 812 -14.33 6.39 21.52
CA ALA A 812 -14.33 5.19 20.68
C ALA A 812 -13.35 5.27 19.49
N LEU A 813 -13.09 6.46 18.95
CA LEU A 813 -12.11 6.66 17.87
C LEU A 813 -10.66 6.41 18.32
N TYR A 814 -10.42 6.32 19.63
CA TYR A 814 -9.12 5.95 20.20
C TYR A 814 -9.03 4.47 20.61
N THR A 815 -10.06 3.65 20.38
CA THR A 815 -9.99 2.21 20.73
C THR A 815 -8.86 1.52 19.94
N GLY A 816 -7.98 0.83 20.67
CA GLY A 816 -6.82 0.13 20.12
C GLY A 816 -5.60 1.03 19.87
N PHE A 817 -5.71 2.34 20.12
CA PHE A 817 -4.60 3.26 20.02
C PHE A 817 -3.70 3.15 21.25
N LYS A 818 -2.46 2.72 21.04
CA LYS A 818 -1.44 2.62 22.09
C LYS A 818 -0.58 3.87 22.09
N ALA A 819 -0.72 4.70 23.11
CA ALA A 819 0.08 5.90 23.30
C ALA A 819 1.52 5.56 23.77
N LYS A 820 2.31 4.89 22.93
CA LYS A 820 3.72 4.57 23.19
C LYS A 820 4.61 5.36 22.24
N ASP A 821 5.74 5.87 22.71
CA ASP A 821 6.67 6.69 21.91
C ASP A 821 7.04 6.03 20.57
N SER A 822 7.25 4.71 20.55
CA SER A 822 7.54 3.95 19.33
C SER A 822 6.39 3.90 18.32
N TYR A 823 5.14 4.01 18.79
CA TYR A 823 3.98 4.15 17.91
C TYR A 823 4.02 5.52 17.24
N PHE A 824 4.28 6.58 18.00
CA PHE A 824 4.27 7.96 17.53
C PHE A 824 5.46 8.37 16.67
N GLN A 825 6.60 7.70 16.80
CA GLN A 825 7.69 7.79 15.83
C GLN A 825 7.23 7.44 14.41
N LYS A 826 6.24 6.54 14.26
CA LYS A 826 5.64 6.24 12.95
C LYS A 826 4.85 7.42 12.36
N PHE A 827 4.45 8.36 13.20
CA PHE A 827 3.70 9.56 12.84
C PHE A 827 4.60 10.79 12.78
N HIS A 828 5.94 10.66 12.94
CA HIS A 828 6.85 11.80 12.94
C HIS A 828 6.53 12.86 14.00
N LEU A 829 5.96 12.45 15.13
CA LEU A 829 5.92 13.32 16.31
C LEU A 829 7.29 13.29 16.97
N GLN A 830 7.91 14.46 17.10
CA GLN A 830 9.23 14.61 17.71
C GLN A 830 9.14 14.45 19.23
N LYS A 831 8.01 14.83 19.83
CA LYS A 831 7.83 14.77 21.28
C LYS A 831 6.38 14.54 21.67
N ILE A 832 6.20 13.82 22.78
CA ILE A 832 4.92 13.68 23.45
C ILE A 832 5.04 14.23 24.85
N ILE A 833 4.11 15.10 25.20
CA ILE A 833 4.07 15.72 26.51
C ILE A 833 2.89 15.11 27.26
N PRO A 834 3.12 14.30 28.30
CA PRO A 834 2.03 13.85 29.14
C PRO A 834 1.50 15.04 29.95
N MET A 835 0.23 15.39 29.74
CA MET A 835 -0.42 16.45 30.51
C MET A 835 -0.86 15.90 31.87
N THR A 836 -0.62 16.69 32.92
CA THR A 836 -1.22 16.40 34.20
C THR A 836 -2.65 16.87 34.18
N TYR A 837 -3.54 15.95 34.49
CA TYR A 837 -4.90 16.28 34.79
C TYR A 837 -5.03 16.09 36.30
N PRO A 838 -5.20 17.15 37.10
CA PRO A 838 -5.67 16.97 38.45
C PRO A 838 -6.99 16.23 38.31
N GLN A 839 -7.00 14.97 38.72
CA GLN A 839 -8.20 14.15 38.65
C GLN A 839 -9.23 14.87 39.51
N ASP A 840 -10.39 15.22 38.94
CA ASP A 840 -11.61 15.30 39.73
C ASP A 840 -11.75 13.87 40.25
N ARG A 841 -11.13 13.56 41.39
CA ARG A 841 -11.27 12.23 41.98
C ARG A 841 -12.68 12.21 42.49
N PHE A 842 -13.57 11.73 41.62
CA PHE A 842 -14.76 11.04 42.04
C PHE A 842 -14.22 9.94 42.94
N ASN A 843 -14.15 10.18 44.25
CA ASN A 843 -13.78 9.19 45.25
C ASN A 843 -14.95 8.20 45.35
N LEU A 844 -15.29 7.59 44.21
CA LEU A 844 -16.39 6.68 44.05
C LEU A 844 -16.12 5.50 44.95
N ASP A 845 -17.16 5.08 45.66
CA ASP A 845 -17.12 3.75 46.22
C ASP A 845 -16.93 2.70 45.10
N LYS A 846 -16.43 1.53 45.50
CA LYS A 846 -16.08 0.48 44.55
C LYS A 846 -17.25 0.07 43.65
N ASN A 847 -18.49 0.13 44.14
CA ASN A 847 -19.66 -0.29 43.38
C ASN A 847 -20.00 0.74 42.31
N ASP A 848 -20.02 2.02 42.66
CA ASP A 848 -20.26 3.10 41.70
C ASP A 848 -19.17 3.16 40.63
N LEU A 849 -17.91 2.91 40.99
CA LEU A 849 -16.83 2.83 40.02
C LEU A 849 -17.06 1.70 39.00
N ILE A 850 -17.51 0.52 39.44
CA ILE A 850 -17.81 -0.62 38.54
C ILE A 850 -18.98 -0.27 37.59
N ILE A 851 -20.03 0.38 38.11
CA ILE A 851 -21.18 0.80 37.31
C ILE A 851 -20.76 1.83 36.26
N ALA A 852 -19.98 2.84 36.67
CA ALA A 852 -19.41 3.84 35.77
C ALA A 852 -18.60 3.20 34.64
N GLN A 853 -17.74 2.24 35.00
CA GLN A 853 -16.88 1.53 34.05
C GLN A 853 -17.70 0.75 33.02
N ASP A 854 -18.72 0.02 33.47
CA ASP A 854 -19.61 -0.76 32.60
C ASP A 854 -20.42 0.14 31.65
N LEU A 855 -21.03 1.21 32.17
CA LEU A 855 -21.83 2.15 31.35
C LEU A 855 -20.98 2.86 30.29
N ILE A 856 -19.79 3.34 30.66
CA ILE A 856 -18.85 3.97 29.70
C ILE A 856 -18.43 2.96 28.64
N ALA A 857 -18.08 1.72 29.04
CA ALA A 857 -17.70 0.68 28.10
C ALA A 857 -18.83 0.35 27.11
N LYS A 858 -20.08 0.24 27.58
CA LYS A 858 -21.25 0.02 26.72
C LYS A 858 -21.49 1.17 25.77
N CYS A 859 -21.38 2.42 26.22
CA CYS A 859 -21.52 3.61 25.37
C CYS A 859 -20.43 3.70 24.29
N VAL A 860 -19.18 3.36 24.63
CA VAL A 860 -18.06 3.30 23.66
C VAL A 860 -18.34 2.22 22.61
N LEU A 861 -18.77 1.03 23.01
CA LEU A 861 -19.10 -0.06 22.09
C LEU A 861 -20.27 0.30 21.18
N ALA A 862 -21.33 0.90 21.72
CA ALA A 862 -22.48 1.38 20.94
C ALA A 862 -22.05 2.43 19.90
N SER A 863 -21.12 3.31 20.26
CA SER A 863 -20.55 4.34 19.37
C SER A 863 -19.68 3.77 18.24
N GLN A 864 -19.16 2.54 18.39
CA GLN A 864 -18.42 1.85 17.31
C GLN A 864 -19.34 1.17 16.30
N GLN A 865 -20.50 0.70 16.76
CA GLN A 865 -21.44 -0.08 15.94
C GLN A 865 -22.34 0.80 15.07
N THR A 866 -22.53 2.07 15.45
CA THR A 866 -23.44 3.00 14.78
C THR A 866 -22.65 4.06 14.00
N ARG A 867 -23.05 4.32 12.75
CA ARG A 867 -22.45 5.42 11.95
C ARG A 867 -22.98 6.79 12.42
N ASP A 868 -24.25 6.82 12.79
CA ASP A 868 -24.93 7.99 13.35
C ASP A 868 -24.70 8.10 14.86
N LEU A 869 -25.01 9.26 15.44
CA LEU A 869 -25.04 9.40 16.90
C LEU A 869 -26.21 8.54 17.41
N GLY A 870 -25.90 7.33 17.88
CA GLY A 870 -26.91 6.34 18.21
C GLY A 870 -27.89 6.83 19.28
N GLN A 871 -29.20 6.73 19.02
CA GLN A 871 -30.18 6.73 20.10
C GLN A 871 -29.99 5.43 20.87
N GLY A 872 -29.64 5.53 22.14
CA GLY A 872 -29.33 4.36 22.96
C GLY A 872 -29.69 4.62 24.41
N GLU A 873 -30.47 3.70 24.98
CA GLU A 873 -30.81 3.65 26.40
C GLU A 873 -29.56 3.78 27.29
N GLU A 874 -28.43 3.23 26.84
CA GLU A 874 -27.15 3.27 27.55
C GLU A 874 -26.60 4.69 27.77
N PHE A 875 -26.79 5.62 26.81
CA PHE A 875 -26.36 7.01 26.99
C PHE A 875 -27.20 7.73 28.03
N THR A 876 -28.51 7.44 28.07
CA THR A 876 -29.43 8.01 29.05
C THR A 876 -29.10 7.50 30.45
N LYS A 877 -28.87 6.19 30.59
CA LYS A 877 -28.40 5.58 31.85
C LYS A 877 -27.09 6.20 32.34
N LEU A 878 -26.13 6.43 31.43
CA LEU A 878 -24.88 7.09 31.79
C LEU A 878 -25.10 8.52 32.30
N ILE A 879 -25.98 9.29 31.65
CA ILE A 879 -26.31 10.67 32.06
C ILE A 879 -26.99 10.69 33.43
N GLU A 880 -28.01 9.87 33.64
CA GLU A 880 -28.71 9.74 34.93
C GLU A 880 -27.74 9.34 36.05
N PHE A 881 -26.88 8.36 35.76
CA PHE A 881 -25.83 7.94 36.68
C PHE A 881 -24.89 9.11 37.02
N MET A 882 -24.44 9.88 36.03
CA MET A 882 -23.56 11.03 36.28
C MET A 882 -24.22 12.11 37.15
N TYR A 883 -25.51 12.38 36.99
CA TYR A 883 -26.23 13.30 37.88
C TYR A 883 -26.30 12.78 39.32
N ASN A 884 -26.62 11.50 39.51
CA ASN A 884 -26.64 10.86 40.83
C ASN A 884 -25.27 10.91 41.52
N ILE A 885 -24.18 10.64 40.77
CA ILE A 885 -22.82 10.72 41.28
C ILE A 885 -22.47 12.15 41.69
N LYS A 886 -22.85 13.15 40.90
CA LYS A 886 -22.58 14.56 41.22
C LYS A 886 -23.24 14.96 42.54
N GLU A 887 -24.50 14.57 42.76
CA GLU A 887 -25.22 14.83 44.01
C GLU A 887 -24.62 14.07 45.20
N LYS A 888 -24.36 12.76 45.03
CA LYS A 888 -23.85 11.88 46.09
C LYS A 888 -22.47 12.29 46.60
N TYR A 889 -21.55 12.67 45.70
CA TYR A 889 -20.14 12.90 46.04
C TYR A 889 -19.74 14.37 46.15
N LYS A 890 -20.67 15.32 45.95
CA LYS A 890 -20.42 16.77 46.00
C LYS A 890 -19.14 17.16 45.25
N VAL A 891 -19.03 16.70 44.01
CA VAL A 891 -17.83 16.87 43.18
C VAL A 891 -17.51 18.36 43.06
N LEU A 892 -16.43 18.78 43.71
CA LEU A 892 -15.95 20.16 43.66
C LEU A 892 -15.47 20.45 42.23
N GLU A 893 -15.80 21.61 41.70
CA GLU A 893 -15.18 22.07 40.45
C GLU A 893 -13.70 22.36 40.71
N ILE A 894 -12.82 21.58 40.09
CA ILE A 894 -11.41 21.89 40.06
C ILE A 894 -11.19 23.27 39.44
N ASN A 895 -10.25 24.02 40.03
CA ASN A 895 -9.74 25.25 39.45
C ASN A 895 -8.99 24.94 38.13
N LEU A 896 -9.71 25.05 37.01
CA LEU A 896 -9.22 24.81 35.66
C LEU A 896 -8.02 25.72 35.30
N GLU A 897 -7.91 26.88 35.94
CA GLU A 897 -6.82 27.82 35.74
C GLU A 897 -5.49 27.27 36.29
N GLU A 898 -5.51 26.67 37.47
CA GLU A 898 -4.32 26.05 38.08
C GLU A 898 -3.87 24.81 37.28
N GLU A 899 -4.82 24.03 36.73
CA GLU A 899 -4.52 22.95 35.78
C GLU A 899 -3.82 23.50 34.52
N CYS A 900 -4.41 24.54 33.92
CA CYS A 900 -3.84 25.17 32.72
C CYS A 900 -2.45 25.74 32.99
N LYS A 901 -2.22 26.32 34.18
CA LYS A 901 -0.93 26.85 34.60
C LYS A 901 0.17 25.77 34.63
N GLN A 902 -0.10 24.63 35.27
CA GLN A 902 0.86 23.53 35.33
C GLN A 902 1.16 22.94 33.94
N ASN A 903 0.13 22.74 33.12
CA ASN A 903 0.29 22.22 31.77
C ASN A 903 0.99 23.23 30.84
N CYS A 904 0.72 24.52 31.00
CA CYS A 904 1.39 25.60 30.29
C CYS A 904 2.89 25.63 30.59
N GLN A 905 3.30 25.50 31.85
CA GLN A 905 4.72 25.44 32.24
C GLN A 905 5.43 24.25 31.57
N ARG A 906 4.80 23.07 31.59
CA ARG A 906 5.36 21.86 30.93
C ARG A 906 5.50 22.03 29.43
N LEU A 907 4.49 22.62 28.81
CA LEU A 907 4.47 22.87 27.37
C LEU A 907 5.51 23.92 26.98
N ALA A 908 5.63 25.00 27.75
CA ALA A 908 6.64 26.03 27.54
C ALA A 908 8.07 25.45 27.58
N ILE A 909 8.38 24.66 28.61
CA ILE A 909 9.69 23.98 28.74
C ILE A 909 9.95 23.06 27.52
N ALA A 910 8.92 22.37 27.03
CA ALA A 910 9.08 21.47 25.90
C ALA A 910 9.25 22.20 24.57
N ILE A 911 8.51 23.30 24.35
CA ILE A 911 8.64 24.18 23.18
C ILE A 911 10.03 24.80 23.16
N GLN A 912 10.48 25.34 24.29
CA GLN A 912 11.80 25.95 24.43
C GLN A 912 12.91 24.95 24.06
N LYS A 913 12.84 23.71 24.55
CA LYS A 913 13.79 22.64 24.21
C LYS A 913 13.79 22.25 22.73
N LEU A 914 12.67 22.40 22.01
CA LEU A 914 12.58 22.05 20.59
C LEU A 914 13.04 23.19 19.67
N LEU A 915 12.97 24.43 20.16
CA LEU A 915 13.33 25.65 19.42
C LEU A 915 14.72 26.19 19.77
N LEU A 916 15.44 25.56 20.70
CA LEU A 916 16.87 25.81 20.91
C LEU A 916 17.69 25.15 19.79
N PRO A 917 18.80 25.77 19.35
CA PRO A 917 19.65 25.29 18.26
C PRO A 917 20.14 23.85 18.42
#